data_AF-A0A9P3PH24-F1
#
_entry.id   AF-A0A9P3PH24-F1
#
_cell.length_a   1.000
_cell.length_b   1.000
_cell.length_c   1.000
_cell.angle_alpha   90.00
_cell.angle_beta   90.00
_cell.angle_gamma   90.00
#
_symmetry.space_group_name_H-M   'P 1'
#
loop_
_entity.id
_entity.type
_entity.pdbx_description
1 polymer ?
#
loop_
_entity_poly.entity_id
_entity_poly.type
_entity_poly.pdbx_seq_one_letter_code
_entity_poly.pdbx_strand_id
1 'polypeptide(L)'
;MFHRHNDAVYMDLSLDLRDHDDWQAGVLRTMDYPLNITALAVEPISGLLAIGTAGGVAYVFGGPGVETKLTLPDTVGVRFLHFAQSTFQLVCLDDGNMLHIWNLATYGRPRLVKSVRFDQTNSLTLSPCHSHAFLGLNSGEIKTYDLTCLRKSPYTMPNMWTLHQDKLLARGAPCTPSVESRRAVETVIHPRDLNRLFVAYGGGVVLTDLTERITSHVYELVLPPGAPGGFGYGSRELLTHRRPDVTALAVHPAGHFFVVGHSDGSLSFWAVEDEEKPLLVRTLDDLDVNVVDSARLDEHISKVKSGESMAPSQREPIFKLAWSGFSNSSDPRGGKTTLAILGGLNAGEAAGLTVIQLPAFNPPEPPASAAASPQQPSLHPDMRQAMRDSLDPAESYFYFTRGVVQDFLLVPQKSPHFAGTFDPMGILLLTEAEADTRTLEAYQYPPPEFALTDAKGAASASKSEAHKDALESLADDLADALHSLQSNDEPQRLILPAALSNGSSGLLNGRLLKLERETGQAWSEETKMNDIKLAKFQPHRILITQHRDQTVNFHDISAQLLIGIPPTPIQHSFPSLLPDLKIDLQPVLMDAVVAERTSPTLIDHARIDSVYFATEALEATVVLQSGEVIIYRLSGPRPATARRDSSDPELILLGHVPSRRGFSPYFLFGPGRGHSEACAISDLGFLAVAYHNALYVVNMRGPEVMLRHVDEKPAKGKHVAGLIPGHAESDPVTSLVWTISRLAKDPEARVRLVAMRASGHYQVYTLTQTGSSTQRWACEKPITVDGGVPHPLPRCAFVIDSKTGVGLPASPSRLAAADGPQTPSILVMVGAKGARCFANVNGERIGKVEWGSKVGIIQGVQIVEKLGSHVLVVTTNRNDALVYSLPHLEHLLTLKLPPVSWSSLSLDESGDFIAWTPHPSAGTIHQATYGTLFDIRRAYDLPDIDLACTKPVIPAPPQPVSAGPASMLNLGSWLPFNQSTSGSQIDELLGGPDRPIPVPEQQPRNSEGGPDIAGSVAGVTAAAAATQASLYNRLTSALSERGQVLSELEERFNALEQGSRSMAAQAKRLATEQTAKSWFGL
;
A
#
# COMPACT_ATOMS: atom_id res chain seq x y z
N MET A 1 -61.53 32.56 -8.31
CA MET A 1 -62.24 31.39 -7.75
C MET A 1 -61.25 30.23 -7.80
N PHE A 2 -60.44 30.11 -6.75
CA PHE A 2 -59.31 29.18 -6.68
C PHE A 2 -59.79 27.87 -6.06
N HIS A 3 -59.92 26.82 -6.87
CA HIS A 3 -60.16 25.48 -6.34
C HIS A 3 -58.86 24.91 -5.76
N ARG A 4 -58.72 25.00 -4.43
CA ARG A 4 -57.92 24.09 -3.61
C ARG A 4 -58.53 22.69 -3.74
N HIS A 5 -58.07 21.87 -4.67
CA HIS A 5 -58.38 20.43 -4.76
C HIS A 5 -57.09 19.72 -5.21
N ASN A 6 -56.22 19.33 -4.27
CA ASN A 6 -55.34 18.15 -4.41
C ASN A 6 -54.42 17.82 -3.21
N ASP A 7 -54.52 18.51 -2.07
CA ASP A 7 -53.68 18.22 -0.87
C ASP A 7 -53.94 16.84 -0.20
N ALA A 8 -54.66 15.90 -0.84
CA ALA A 8 -55.20 14.71 -0.18
C ALA A 8 -54.87 13.33 -0.81
N VAL A 9 -53.97 13.22 -1.79
CA VAL A 9 -53.70 11.92 -2.46
C VAL A 9 -52.34 11.29 -2.13
N TYR A 10 -51.31 12.07 -1.84
CA TYR A 10 -49.95 11.57 -1.57
C TYR A 10 -49.44 12.02 -0.21
N MET A 11 -48.96 11.07 0.60
CA MET A 11 -48.43 11.34 1.94
C MET A 11 -47.09 12.08 1.84
N ASP A 12 -46.84 13.01 2.76
CA ASP A 12 -45.51 13.60 2.93
C ASP A 12 -44.57 12.57 3.55
N LEU A 13 -43.53 12.21 2.82
CA LEU A 13 -42.55 11.19 3.21
C LEU A 13 -41.43 11.78 4.09
N SER A 14 -41.41 13.10 4.33
CA SER A 14 -40.28 13.80 4.96
C SER A 14 -40.46 14.13 6.45
N LEU A 15 -41.52 13.62 7.10
CA LEU A 15 -41.97 14.10 8.41
C LEU A 15 -40.88 14.10 9.49
N ASP A 16 -40.11 13.03 9.62
CA ASP A 16 -39.06 12.90 10.65
C ASP A 16 -37.73 13.56 10.28
N LEU A 17 -37.65 14.22 9.11
CA LEU A 17 -36.42 14.86 8.62
C LEU A 17 -36.56 16.37 8.40
N ARG A 18 -37.65 16.96 8.90
CA ARG A 18 -37.93 18.40 8.86
C ARG A 18 -37.24 19.18 9.98
N ASP A 19 -36.88 18.53 11.10
CA ASP A 19 -36.18 19.20 12.20
C ASP A 19 -34.71 19.45 11.83
N HIS A 20 -34.22 20.66 12.07
CA HIS A 20 -32.86 21.06 11.74
C HIS A 20 -31.83 20.42 12.68
N ASP A 21 -32.21 20.12 13.93
CA ASP A 21 -31.28 19.59 14.94
C ASP A 21 -30.84 18.14 14.64
N ASP A 22 -31.63 17.42 13.84
CA ASP A 22 -31.33 16.07 13.37
C ASP A 22 -30.21 16.01 12.32
N TRP A 23 -29.85 17.15 11.72
CA TRP A 23 -28.86 17.27 10.65
C TRP A 23 -27.54 17.82 11.18
N GLN A 24 -26.53 16.96 11.22
CA GLN A 24 -25.19 17.31 11.67
C GLN A 24 -24.21 16.81 10.60
N ALA A 25 -23.95 17.65 9.60
CA ALA A 25 -23.00 17.32 8.56
C ALA A 25 -21.57 17.34 9.13
N GLY A 26 -20.84 16.24 9.00
CA GLY A 26 -19.52 16.05 9.62
C GLY A 26 -18.58 15.18 8.80
N VAL A 27 -17.29 15.28 9.12
CA VAL A 27 -16.24 14.41 8.57
C VAL A 27 -16.02 13.25 9.53
N LEU A 28 -16.24 12.03 9.06
CA LEU A 28 -16.01 10.81 9.84
C LEU A 28 -14.54 10.42 9.81
N ARG A 29 -13.94 10.39 8.62
CA ARG A 29 -12.53 10.03 8.44
C ARG A 29 -11.96 10.62 7.15
N THR A 30 -10.71 11.01 7.22
CA THR A 30 -9.92 11.41 6.04
C THR A 30 -8.91 10.32 5.73
N MET A 31 -8.86 9.90 4.48
CA MET A 31 -7.94 8.89 3.96
C MET A 31 -6.96 9.60 3.03
N ASP A 32 -5.68 9.58 3.39
CA ASP A 32 -4.64 10.19 2.58
C ASP A 32 -4.02 9.12 1.66
N TYR A 33 -3.81 9.49 0.40
CA TYR A 33 -3.08 8.69 -0.59
C TYR A 33 -1.82 9.46 -0.97
N PRO A 34 -0.74 9.36 -0.17
CA PRO A 34 0.45 10.18 -0.35
C PRO A 34 1.04 10.00 -1.74
N LEU A 35 1.18 11.13 -2.43
CA LEU A 35 1.87 11.25 -3.71
C LEU A 35 3.20 11.95 -3.49
N ASN A 36 4.11 11.80 -4.48
CA ASN A 36 5.44 12.41 -4.44
C ASN A 36 6.23 11.98 -3.19
N ILE A 37 6.27 10.65 -3.00
CA ILE A 37 7.08 10.01 -1.98
C ILE A 37 8.56 10.23 -2.31
N THR A 38 9.37 10.58 -1.31
CA THR A 38 10.77 10.98 -1.48
C THR A 38 11.75 10.17 -0.63
N ALA A 39 11.28 9.52 0.44
CA ALA A 39 12.11 8.70 1.31
C ALA A 39 11.34 7.50 1.86
N LEU A 40 12.05 6.41 2.13
CA LEU A 40 11.51 5.15 2.65
C LEU A 40 12.35 4.69 3.85
N ALA A 41 11.72 4.10 4.87
CA ALA A 41 12.39 3.48 6.00
C ALA A 41 11.62 2.27 6.52
N VAL A 42 12.31 1.23 6.98
CA VAL A 42 11.69 0.06 7.60
C VAL A 42 12.38 -0.24 8.94
N GLU A 43 11.59 -0.61 9.94
CA GLU A 43 12.04 -1.17 11.20
C GLU A 43 11.58 -2.63 11.26
N PRO A 44 12.48 -3.61 11.04
CA PRO A 44 12.08 -4.99 10.84
C PRO A 44 11.73 -5.74 12.14
N ILE A 45 12.08 -5.22 13.32
CA ILE A 45 11.83 -5.94 14.59
C ILE A 45 10.38 -5.75 15.05
N SER A 46 9.89 -4.51 15.03
CA SER A 46 8.53 -4.11 15.36
C SER A 46 7.60 -4.12 14.13
N GLY A 47 8.14 -4.31 12.92
CA GLY A 47 7.36 -4.39 11.69
C GLY A 47 6.77 -3.05 11.26
N LEU A 48 7.56 -1.98 11.37
CA LEU A 48 7.13 -0.62 11.01
C LEU A 48 7.67 -0.22 9.63
N LEU A 49 6.84 0.47 8.86
CA LEU A 49 7.21 1.11 7.60
C LEU A 49 6.99 2.61 7.74
N ALA A 50 7.94 3.42 7.32
CA ALA A 50 7.74 4.85 7.20
C ALA A 50 8.05 5.34 5.79
N ILE A 51 7.29 6.33 5.33
CA ILE A 51 7.55 7.04 4.10
C ILE A 51 7.61 8.54 4.37
N GLY A 52 8.41 9.26 3.60
CA GLY A 52 8.45 10.72 3.57
C GLY A 52 7.91 11.25 2.25
N THR A 53 7.28 12.42 2.27
CA THR A 53 6.80 13.10 1.05
C THR A 53 7.54 14.41 0.81
N ALA A 54 7.53 14.87 -0.44
CA ALA A 54 8.03 16.18 -0.84
C ALA A 54 7.28 17.35 -0.16
N GLY A 55 6.08 17.10 0.40
CA GLY A 55 5.28 18.09 1.12
C GLY A 55 5.63 18.23 2.61
N GLY A 56 6.66 17.55 3.10
CA GLY A 56 7.08 17.63 4.50
C GLY A 56 6.19 16.85 5.47
N VAL A 57 5.69 15.70 5.02
CA VAL A 57 4.92 14.78 5.84
C VAL A 57 5.57 13.41 5.81
N ALA A 58 5.78 12.82 6.99
CA ALA A 58 6.13 11.42 7.15
C ALA A 58 4.92 10.61 7.61
N TYR A 59 4.64 9.49 6.96
CA TYR A 59 3.60 8.54 7.37
C TYR A 59 4.30 7.31 7.94
N VAL A 60 3.83 6.81 9.09
CA VAL A 60 4.32 5.59 9.73
C VAL A 60 3.17 4.59 9.80
N PHE A 61 3.42 3.40 9.29
CA PHE A 61 2.51 2.27 9.22
C PHE A 61 3.05 1.09 10.02
N GLY A 62 2.15 0.28 10.57
CA GLY A 62 2.49 -0.97 11.24
C GLY A 62 1.45 -2.04 10.96
N GLY A 63 1.08 -2.81 11.99
CA GLY A 63 -0.02 -3.77 11.93
C GLY A 63 -1.38 -3.10 11.65
N PRO A 64 -2.45 -3.90 11.54
CA PRO A 64 -3.80 -3.39 11.27
C PRO A 64 -4.22 -2.28 12.24
N GLY A 65 -4.67 -1.14 11.69
CA GLY A 65 -5.07 0.05 12.47
C GLY A 65 -3.93 0.95 12.95
N VAL A 66 -2.67 0.54 12.78
CA VAL A 66 -1.48 1.33 13.13
C VAL A 66 -1.07 2.21 11.94
N GLU A 67 -1.54 3.45 11.96
CA GLU A 67 -1.18 4.48 10.98
C GLU A 67 -1.07 5.84 11.67
N THR A 68 0.05 6.53 11.49
CA THR A 68 0.24 7.88 12.04
C THR A 68 0.91 8.82 11.05
N LYS A 69 0.44 10.06 11.05
CA LYS A 69 0.91 11.15 10.19
C LYS A 69 1.72 12.13 11.03
N LEU A 70 2.99 12.31 10.65
CA LEU A 70 3.95 13.20 11.30
C LEU A 70 4.26 14.35 10.34
N THR A 71 3.83 15.56 10.69
CA THR A 71 4.06 16.75 9.87
C THR A 71 5.31 17.48 10.36
N LEU A 72 6.17 17.88 9.41
CA LEU A 72 7.32 18.72 9.70
C LEU A 72 6.88 20.14 10.12
N PRO A 73 7.68 20.85 10.92
CA PRO A 73 7.39 22.24 11.28
C PRO A 73 7.27 23.17 10.08
N ASP A 74 8.12 22.96 9.07
CA ASP A 74 8.13 23.67 7.80
C ASP A 74 7.69 22.73 6.67
N THR A 75 6.99 23.25 5.65
CA THR A 75 6.56 22.48 4.48
C THR A 75 7.71 22.27 3.50
N VAL A 76 8.71 21.47 3.90
CA VAL A 76 9.93 21.16 3.16
C VAL A 76 10.00 19.66 2.92
N GLY A 77 10.50 19.22 1.76
CA GLY A 77 10.56 17.80 1.40
C GLY A 77 11.39 16.96 2.37
N VAL A 78 10.92 15.74 2.65
CA VAL A 78 11.69 14.74 3.40
C VAL A 78 12.75 14.15 2.51
N ARG A 79 14.03 14.19 2.89
CA ARG A 79 15.15 13.71 2.07
C ARG A 79 15.72 12.38 2.52
N PHE A 80 16.00 12.24 3.81
CA PHE A 80 16.41 10.98 4.43
C PHE A 80 15.46 10.62 5.55
N LEU A 81 15.15 9.34 5.69
CA LEU A 81 14.26 8.81 6.71
C LEU A 81 14.83 7.51 7.22
N HIS A 82 15.03 7.40 8.54
CA HIS A 82 15.56 6.19 9.16
C HIS A 82 14.92 5.96 10.52
N PHE A 83 14.72 4.69 10.87
CA PHE A 83 14.45 4.29 12.25
C PHE A 83 15.77 4.11 12.98
N ALA A 84 15.89 4.72 14.16
CA ALA A 84 16.98 4.49 15.09
C ALA A 84 16.58 3.39 16.07
N GLN A 85 16.92 2.13 15.76
CA GLN A 85 16.50 0.97 16.56
C GLN A 85 17.02 1.06 18.00
N SER A 86 18.24 1.55 18.19
CA SER A 86 18.89 1.67 19.51
C SER A 86 18.18 2.63 20.48
N THR A 87 17.48 3.65 19.97
CA THR A 87 16.76 4.65 20.78
C THR A 87 15.25 4.63 20.57
N PHE A 88 14.75 3.78 19.66
CA PHE A 88 13.36 3.69 19.23
C PHE A 88 12.77 5.04 18.79
N GLN A 89 13.51 5.71 17.90
CA GLN A 89 13.16 7.02 17.35
C GLN A 89 13.03 6.97 15.82
N LEU A 90 12.21 7.86 15.26
CA LEU A 90 12.22 8.14 13.83
C LEU A 90 13.07 9.39 13.57
N VAL A 91 14.04 9.27 12.67
CA VAL A 91 14.98 10.34 12.32
C VAL A 91 14.74 10.73 10.87
N CYS A 92 14.48 12.01 10.63
CA CYS A 92 14.25 12.58 9.31
C CYS A 92 15.25 13.71 9.07
N LEU A 93 15.86 13.76 7.89
CA LEU A 93 16.56 14.95 7.41
C LEU A 93 15.77 15.53 6.24
N ASP A 94 15.40 16.80 6.32
CA ASP A 94 14.66 17.49 5.25
C ASP A 94 15.61 18.08 4.17
N ASP A 95 15.04 18.58 3.08
CA ASP A 95 15.78 19.26 2.01
C ASP A 95 16.45 20.58 2.48
N GLY A 96 16.00 21.11 3.62
CA GLY A 96 16.58 22.27 4.29
C GLY A 96 17.82 21.95 5.15
N ASN A 97 18.25 20.68 5.21
CA ASN A 97 19.29 20.15 6.11
C ASN A 97 18.97 20.32 7.60
N MET A 98 17.68 20.23 7.96
CA MET A 98 17.20 20.14 9.33
C MET A 98 16.93 18.67 9.70
N LEU A 99 17.56 18.21 10.78
CA LEU A 99 17.38 16.87 11.34
C LEU A 99 16.26 16.90 12.38
N HIS A 100 15.16 16.20 12.11
CA HIS A 100 14.00 16.07 12.98
C HIS A 100 13.95 14.68 13.63
N ILE A 101 13.61 14.63 14.91
CA ILE A 101 13.63 13.39 15.71
C ILE A 101 12.29 13.24 16.43
N TRP A 102 11.56 12.15 16.16
CA TRP A 102 10.34 11.78 16.89
C TRP A 102 10.58 10.58 17.79
N ASN A 103 10.01 10.64 18.99
CA ASN A 103 10.01 9.52 19.92
C ASN A 103 8.82 8.58 19.62
N LEU A 104 9.12 7.34 19.28
CA LEU A 104 8.11 6.31 19.00
C LEU A 104 7.66 5.58 20.26
N ALA A 105 8.35 5.74 21.39
CA ALA A 105 8.00 5.11 22.66
C ALA A 105 6.82 5.78 23.39
N THR A 106 6.29 6.88 22.84
CA THR A 106 5.17 7.62 23.44
C THR A 106 3.84 6.97 23.06
N TYR A 107 3.01 6.63 24.04
CA TYR A 107 1.64 6.18 23.81
C TYR A 107 0.81 7.25 23.09
N GLY A 108 0.05 6.84 22.08
CA GLY A 108 -0.73 7.72 21.21
C GLY A 108 0.09 8.18 20.00
N ARG A 109 0.03 9.48 19.68
CA ARG A 109 0.76 10.04 18.53
C ARG A 109 2.23 10.32 18.90
N PRO A 110 3.22 9.88 18.08
CA PRO A 110 4.62 10.21 18.29
C PRO A 110 4.87 11.71 18.40
N ARG A 111 5.73 12.11 19.33
CA ARG A 111 6.05 13.53 19.58
C ARG A 111 7.38 13.90 18.95
N LEU A 112 7.41 15.06 18.27
CA LEU A 112 8.66 15.67 17.82
C LEU A 112 9.45 16.13 19.04
N VAL A 113 10.65 15.56 19.23
CA VAL A 113 11.50 15.83 20.40
C VAL A 113 12.50 16.94 20.10
N LYS A 114 13.09 16.93 18.90
CA LYS A 114 14.16 17.85 18.55
C LYS A 114 14.21 18.13 17.06
N SER A 115 14.65 19.34 16.71
CA SER A 115 15.04 19.72 15.34
C SER A 115 16.38 20.46 15.39
N VAL A 116 17.34 20.05 14.54
CA VAL A 116 18.71 20.59 14.54
C VAL A 116 19.23 20.77 13.12
N ARG A 117 19.74 21.97 12.81
CA ARG A 117 20.28 22.29 11.49
C ARG A 117 21.72 21.82 11.32
N PHE A 118 22.03 21.28 10.14
CA PHE A 118 23.36 20.94 9.67
C PHE A 118 23.70 21.71 8.38
N ASP A 119 24.96 21.64 7.98
CA ASP A 119 25.38 22.08 6.66
C ASP A 119 24.88 21.09 5.59
N GLN A 120 25.07 21.41 4.32
CA GLN A 120 24.60 20.58 3.20
C GLN A 120 25.07 19.13 3.38
N THR A 121 24.12 18.23 3.61
CA THR A 121 24.38 16.82 3.94
C THR A 121 24.01 15.96 2.74
N ASN A 122 24.85 14.97 2.44
CA ASN A 122 24.69 14.03 1.33
C ASN A 122 24.40 12.60 1.80
N SER A 123 24.81 12.23 3.01
CA SER A 123 24.53 10.90 3.59
C SER A 123 24.12 11.01 5.05
N LEU A 124 23.24 10.08 5.47
CA LEU A 124 22.85 9.88 6.86
C LEU A 124 22.92 8.38 7.17
N THR A 125 23.74 8.00 8.14
CA THR A 125 23.95 6.58 8.51
C THR A 125 23.69 6.38 9.98
N LEU A 126 22.82 5.40 10.29
CA LEU A 126 22.52 4.97 11.65
C LEU A 126 23.01 3.53 11.88
N SER A 127 23.12 3.15 13.15
CA SER A 127 23.46 1.80 13.57
C SER A 127 22.38 1.22 14.47
N PRO A 128 22.01 -0.06 14.32
CA PRO A 128 21.19 -0.72 15.33
C PRO A 128 21.95 -0.93 16.65
N CYS A 129 23.29 -0.83 16.65
CA CYS A 129 24.14 -1.19 17.78
C CYS A 129 24.51 -0.02 18.69
N HIS A 130 24.47 1.22 18.19
CA HIS A 130 24.86 2.42 18.94
C HIS A 130 23.90 3.59 18.63
N SER A 131 23.94 4.66 19.41
CA SER A 131 22.96 5.75 19.35
C SER A 131 23.43 7.01 18.60
N HIS A 132 24.63 6.99 18.05
CA HIS A 132 25.12 8.07 17.19
C HIS A 132 24.70 7.93 15.73
N ALA A 133 24.32 9.05 15.12
CA ALA A 133 24.14 9.22 13.68
C ALA A 133 25.40 9.81 13.04
N PHE A 134 25.80 9.30 11.87
CA PHE A 134 26.86 9.89 11.04
C PHE A 134 26.21 10.70 9.90
N LEU A 135 26.67 11.94 9.72
CA LEU A 135 26.21 12.84 8.67
C LEU A 135 27.40 13.19 7.76
N GLY A 136 27.38 12.69 6.53
CA GLY A 136 28.38 13.02 5.51
C GLY A 136 28.03 14.33 4.83
N LEU A 137 28.86 15.35 5.03
CA LEU A 137 28.63 16.69 4.48
C LEU A 137 29.16 16.82 3.05
N ASN A 138 28.63 17.79 2.31
CA ASN A 138 29.09 18.13 0.96
C ASN A 138 30.54 18.62 0.94
N SER A 139 31.05 19.14 2.05
CA SER A 139 32.47 19.47 2.25
C SER A 139 33.38 18.23 2.33
N GLY A 140 32.81 17.03 2.46
CA GLY A 140 33.51 15.77 2.72
C GLY A 140 33.85 15.54 4.19
N GLU A 141 33.47 16.45 5.09
CA GLU A 141 33.55 16.25 6.54
C GLU A 141 32.43 15.31 7.02
N ILE A 142 32.71 14.46 8.00
CA ILE A 142 31.69 13.64 8.66
C ILE A 142 31.42 14.20 10.06
N LYS A 143 30.19 14.62 10.31
CA LYS A 143 29.71 15.05 11.63
C LYS A 143 28.99 13.90 12.32
N THR A 144 28.99 13.90 13.65
CA THR A 144 28.24 12.93 14.45
C THR A 144 27.19 13.61 15.34
N TYR A 145 26.07 12.93 15.56
CA TYR A 145 24.99 13.42 16.41
C TYR A 145 24.51 12.32 17.35
N ASP A 146 24.46 12.61 18.65
CA ASP A 146 23.99 11.69 19.67
C ASP A 146 22.46 11.75 19.78
N LEU A 147 21.77 10.68 19.37
CA LEU A 147 20.31 10.59 19.41
C LEU A 147 19.77 10.37 20.84
N THR A 148 20.59 9.81 21.73
CA THR A 148 20.24 9.61 23.14
C THR A 148 20.33 10.93 23.90
N CYS A 149 21.40 11.69 23.67
CA CYS A 149 21.63 12.97 24.35
C CYS A 149 21.02 14.18 23.62
N LEU A 150 20.52 13.99 22.39
CA LEU A 150 19.95 15.02 21.52
C LEU A 150 20.90 16.22 21.31
N ARG A 151 22.18 15.93 21.04
CA ARG A 151 23.22 16.94 20.82
C ARG A 151 24.18 16.57 19.69
N LYS A 152 24.78 17.58 19.06
CA LYS A 152 25.94 17.38 18.17
C LYS A 152 27.11 16.85 19.00
N SER A 153 27.72 15.78 18.55
CA SER A 153 28.83 15.16 19.25
C SER A 153 30.15 15.87 18.92
N PRO A 154 31.13 15.88 19.84
CA PRO A 154 32.43 16.51 19.61
C PRO A 154 33.29 15.73 18.61
N TYR A 155 32.97 14.46 18.35
CA TYR A 155 33.68 13.63 17.39
C TYR A 155 33.33 14.03 15.95
N THR A 156 34.32 14.54 15.21
CA THR A 156 34.19 14.94 13.80
C THR A 156 35.37 14.40 13.00
N MET A 157 35.12 13.94 11.78
CA MET A 157 36.17 13.46 10.87
C MET A 157 36.37 14.48 9.75
N PRO A 158 37.59 14.99 9.53
CA PRO A 158 37.88 15.92 8.43
C PRO A 158 37.69 15.23 7.08
N ASN A 159 37.81 15.98 5.98
CA ASN A 159 37.81 15.41 4.64
C ASN A 159 39.05 14.53 4.42
N MET A 160 38.90 13.22 4.64
CA MET A 160 40.00 12.25 4.58
C MET A 160 40.54 12.06 3.16
N TRP A 161 39.68 12.22 2.15
CA TRP A 161 40.10 12.16 0.74
C TRP A 161 41.04 13.31 0.39
N THR A 162 40.73 14.53 0.82
CA THR A 162 41.60 15.69 0.62
C THR A 162 42.95 15.47 1.31
N LEU A 163 42.95 14.97 2.56
CA LEU A 163 44.19 14.63 3.27
C LEU A 163 45.03 13.57 2.53
N HIS A 164 44.38 12.61 1.87
CA HIS A 164 45.06 11.61 1.04
C HIS A 164 45.66 12.26 -0.22
N GLN A 165 44.89 13.06 -0.95
CA GLN A 165 45.37 13.77 -2.14
C GLN A 165 46.54 14.71 -1.83
N ASP A 166 46.49 15.45 -0.72
CA ASP A 166 47.57 16.33 -0.29
C ASP A 166 48.87 15.54 0.00
N LYS A 167 48.76 14.35 0.61
CA LYS A 167 49.89 13.45 0.82
C LYS A 167 50.47 12.92 -0.50
N LEU A 168 49.63 12.59 -1.49
CA LEU A 168 50.06 12.17 -2.81
C LEU A 168 50.78 13.29 -3.58
N LEU A 169 50.22 14.50 -3.54
CA LEU A 169 50.82 15.69 -4.12
C LEU A 169 52.18 16.01 -3.49
N ALA A 170 52.28 15.91 -2.16
CA ALA A 170 53.55 16.09 -1.45
C ALA A 170 54.61 15.03 -1.84
N ARG A 171 54.19 13.86 -2.32
CA ARG A 171 55.06 12.79 -2.84
C ARG A 171 55.36 12.91 -4.34
N GLY A 172 54.84 13.94 -5.02
CA GLY A 172 55.07 14.19 -6.44
C GLY A 172 54.19 13.39 -7.40
N ALA A 173 53.11 12.76 -6.91
CA ALA A 173 52.17 12.04 -7.76
C ALA A 173 51.27 13.03 -8.55
N PRO A 174 50.99 12.77 -9.84
CA PRO A 174 50.09 13.61 -10.63
C PRO A 174 48.64 13.39 -10.18
N CYS A 175 48.13 14.28 -9.32
CA CYS A 175 46.74 14.30 -8.88
C CYS A 175 46.15 15.69 -9.12
N THR A 176 45.04 15.79 -9.86
CA THR A 176 44.29 17.04 -10.01
C THR A 176 43.03 16.97 -9.15
N PRO A 177 42.98 17.71 -8.02
CA PRO A 177 41.82 17.65 -7.14
C PRO A 177 40.60 18.31 -7.82
N SER A 178 39.54 17.53 -8.05
CA SER A 178 38.24 18.06 -8.48
C SER A 178 37.37 18.41 -7.26
N VAL A 179 36.32 19.21 -7.45
CA VAL A 179 35.34 19.47 -6.36
C VAL A 179 34.50 18.22 -6.12
N GLU A 180 34.09 17.52 -7.18
CA GLU A 180 33.31 16.28 -7.12
C GLU A 180 34.04 15.18 -6.35
N SER A 181 35.35 15.01 -6.60
CA SER A 181 36.14 13.97 -5.92
C SER A 181 36.22 14.13 -4.41
N ARG A 182 36.05 15.36 -3.87
CA ARG A 182 36.12 15.67 -2.44
C ARG A 182 34.80 15.53 -1.71
N ARG A 183 33.69 15.42 -2.42
CA ARG A 183 32.35 15.33 -1.85
C ARG A 183 32.16 13.97 -1.17
N ALA A 184 31.71 13.95 0.09
CA ALA A 184 31.23 12.70 0.70
C ALA A 184 29.90 12.31 0.04
N VAL A 185 29.85 11.09 -0.49
CA VAL A 185 28.71 10.53 -1.20
C VAL A 185 27.89 9.67 -0.25
N GLU A 186 28.52 8.70 0.40
CA GLU A 186 27.86 7.74 1.27
C GLU A 186 28.79 7.28 2.41
N THR A 187 28.19 6.87 3.53
CA THR A 187 28.90 6.30 4.68
C THR A 187 28.29 4.96 5.04
N VAL A 188 29.12 3.92 5.21
CA VAL A 188 28.66 2.56 5.52
C VAL A 188 29.46 1.98 6.68
N ILE A 189 28.77 1.54 7.73
CA ILE A 189 29.40 0.88 8.88
C ILE A 189 29.80 -0.53 8.46
N HIS A 190 31.01 -0.99 8.81
CA HIS A 190 31.43 -2.34 8.49
C HIS A 190 30.49 -3.37 9.16
N PRO A 191 29.95 -4.35 8.40
CA PRO A 191 28.82 -5.17 8.85
C PRO A 191 29.11 -6.04 10.07
N ARG A 192 30.39 -6.25 10.40
CA ARG A 192 30.85 -7.12 11.50
C ARG A 192 31.88 -6.49 12.44
N ASP A 193 32.23 -5.22 12.22
CA ASP A 193 33.24 -4.52 13.03
C ASP A 193 32.83 -3.06 13.20
N LEU A 194 32.30 -2.73 14.38
CA LEU A 194 31.77 -1.39 14.66
C LEU A 194 32.86 -0.31 14.73
N ASN A 195 34.14 -0.69 14.83
CA ASN A 195 35.25 0.27 14.80
C ASN A 195 35.52 0.84 13.41
N ARG A 196 35.04 0.18 12.36
CA ARG A 196 35.38 0.49 10.98
C ARG A 196 34.23 1.13 10.25
N LEU A 197 34.52 2.27 9.62
CA LEU A 197 33.57 3.01 8.81
C LEU A 197 34.14 3.19 7.39
N PHE A 198 33.37 2.77 6.39
CA PHE A 198 33.64 3.13 5.00
C PHE A 198 33.05 4.52 4.73
N VAL A 199 33.85 5.38 4.10
CA VAL A 199 33.43 6.68 3.62
C VAL A 199 33.71 6.74 2.12
N ALA A 200 32.64 6.74 1.33
CA ALA A 200 32.71 6.92 -0.11
C ALA A 200 32.78 8.41 -0.42
N TYR A 201 33.87 8.83 -1.04
CA TYR A 201 34.04 10.16 -1.65
C TYR A 201 33.91 10.03 -3.16
N GLY A 202 33.57 11.11 -3.87
CA GLY A 202 33.48 11.05 -5.33
C GLY A 202 34.75 10.50 -6.00
N GLY A 203 35.95 10.72 -5.42
CA GLY A 203 37.20 10.22 -6.00
C GLY A 203 37.55 8.76 -5.66
N GLY A 204 36.92 8.18 -4.64
CA GLY A 204 37.30 6.86 -4.13
C GLY A 204 36.76 6.58 -2.72
N VAL A 205 37.05 5.39 -2.20
CA VAL A 205 36.56 4.93 -0.90
C VAL A 205 37.68 4.96 0.13
N VAL A 206 37.39 5.45 1.33
CA VAL A 206 38.31 5.44 2.47
C VAL A 206 37.73 4.54 3.56
N LEU A 207 38.53 3.59 4.05
CA LEU A 207 38.24 2.87 5.28
C LEU A 207 38.95 3.57 6.45
N THR A 208 38.20 3.88 7.51
CA THR A 208 38.76 4.53 8.71
C THR A 208 38.47 3.73 9.97
N ASP A 209 39.43 3.75 10.89
CA ASP A 209 39.27 3.26 12.25
C ASP A 209 38.81 4.40 13.16
N LEU A 210 37.64 4.24 13.78
CA LEU A 210 37.03 5.24 14.66
C LEU A 210 37.82 5.44 15.97
N THR A 211 38.43 4.38 16.49
CA THR A 211 39.15 4.42 17.77
C THR A 211 40.46 5.16 17.61
N GLU A 212 41.22 4.80 16.58
CA GLU A 212 42.54 5.40 16.30
C GLU A 212 42.45 6.72 15.53
N ARG A 213 41.31 7.02 14.91
CA ARG A 213 41.09 8.18 14.03
C ARG A 213 42.06 8.23 12.85
N ILE A 214 42.44 7.07 12.33
CA ILE A 214 43.34 6.94 11.19
C ILE A 214 42.61 6.43 9.95
N THR A 215 43.14 6.81 8.79
CA THR A 215 42.80 6.19 7.50
C THR A 215 43.55 4.88 7.39
N SER A 216 42.84 3.76 7.36
CA SER A 216 43.46 2.43 7.27
C SER A 216 43.74 2.04 5.82
N HIS A 217 42.79 2.28 4.92
CA HIS A 217 42.90 1.91 3.50
C HIS A 217 42.24 2.95 2.59
N VAL A 218 42.75 3.10 1.36
CA VAL A 218 42.21 4.00 0.34
C VAL A 218 42.09 3.29 -1.01
N TYR A 219 40.88 3.21 -1.55
CA TYR A 219 40.58 2.50 -2.80
C TYR A 219 40.22 3.50 -3.91
N GLU A 220 41.00 3.53 -4.99
CA GLU A 220 40.81 4.40 -6.15
C GLU A 220 40.77 3.57 -7.44
N LEU A 221 39.69 3.67 -8.21
CA LEU A 221 39.61 3.04 -9.53
C LEU A 221 40.29 3.93 -10.58
N VAL A 222 41.39 3.44 -11.15
CA VAL A 222 42.08 4.08 -12.28
C VAL A 222 41.97 3.20 -13.51
N LEU A 223 41.30 3.71 -14.55
CA LEU A 223 41.22 3.06 -15.85
C LEU A 223 42.43 3.49 -16.69
N PRO A 224 43.31 2.57 -17.11
CA PRO A 224 44.45 2.90 -17.96
C PRO A 224 44.00 3.28 -19.39
N PRO A 225 44.84 3.99 -20.15
CA PRO A 225 44.63 4.22 -21.58
C PRO A 225 44.36 2.92 -22.34
N GLY A 226 43.29 2.89 -23.11
CA GLY A 226 42.88 1.74 -23.93
C GLY A 226 41.90 0.78 -23.25
N ALA A 227 41.70 0.86 -21.92
CA ALA A 227 40.69 0.04 -21.25
C ALA A 227 39.29 0.55 -21.62
N PRO A 228 38.27 -0.29 -21.81
CA PRO A 228 36.94 0.20 -22.21
C PRO A 228 36.27 1.06 -21.11
N GLY A 229 36.29 0.64 -19.84
CA GLY A 229 35.47 1.24 -18.78
C GLY A 229 33.97 1.05 -19.04
N GLY A 230 33.12 1.75 -18.27
CA GLY A 230 31.66 1.63 -18.39
C GLY A 230 31.08 2.13 -19.71
N PHE A 231 31.72 3.13 -20.32
CA PHE A 231 31.38 3.68 -21.64
C PHE A 231 31.97 2.91 -22.83
N GLY A 232 32.60 1.76 -22.58
CA GLY A 232 33.13 0.90 -23.64
C GLY A 232 34.21 1.55 -24.52
N TYR A 233 34.52 0.90 -25.63
CA TYR A 233 35.53 1.37 -26.58
C TYR A 233 35.14 2.65 -27.33
N GLY A 234 33.85 3.03 -27.37
CA GLY A 234 33.37 4.25 -28.03
C GLY A 234 33.64 5.55 -27.25
N SER A 235 34.28 5.48 -26.08
CA SER A 235 34.58 6.65 -25.26
C SER A 235 35.56 7.62 -25.96
N ARG A 236 35.25 8.92 -25.93
CA ARG A 236 36.13 9.96 -26.51
C ARG A 236 37.49 10.07 -25.80
N GLU A 237 37.54 9.65 -24.54
CA GLU A 237 38.71 9.75 -23.67
C GLU A 237 39.43 8.40 -23.50
N LEU A 238 39.13 7.42 -24.36
CA LEU A 238 39.64 6.05 -24.27
C LEU A 238 41.17 5.96 -24.09
N LEU A 239 41.93 6.80 -24.79
CA LEU A 239 43.41 6.80 -24.79
C LEU A 239 44.01 7.63 -23.64
N THR A 240 43.23 7.97 -22.62
CA THR A 240 43.68 8.73 -21.45
C THR A 240 43.40 7.95 -20.17
N HIS A 241 44.14 8.29 -19.10
CA HIS A 241 43.82 7.79 -17.77
C HIS A 241 42.50 8.39 -17.29
N ARG A 242 41.55 7.54 -16.92
CA ARG A 242 40.23 7.96 -16.42
C ARG A 242 40.04 7.49 -14.99
N ARG A 243 39.30 8.30 -14.22
CA ARG A 243 38.93 8.04 -12.83
C ARG A 243 37.43 8.33 -12.73
N PRO A 244 36.58 7.32 -12.97
CA PRO A 244 35.15 7.54 -12.87
C PRO A 244 34.79 7.83 -11.41
N ASP A 245 33.84 8.73 -11.19
CA ASP A 245 33.46 9.15 -9.84
C ASP A 245 32.64 8.06 -9.15
N VAL A 246 32.87 7.84 -7.86
CA VAL A 246 32.09 6.94 -7.02
C VAL A 246 30.71 7.52 -6.76
N THR A 247 29.68 6.69 -6.92
CA THR A 247 28.28 7.06 -6.76
C THR A 247 27.53 6.22 -5.73
N ALA A 248 27.95 4.98 -5.46
CA ALA A 248 27.30 4.09 -4.50
C ALA A 248 28.29 3.07 -3.90
N LEU A 249 27.99 2.56 -2.70
CA LEU A 249 28.81 1.56 -2.01
C LEU A 249 27.92 0.47 -1.36
N ALA A 250 28.29 -0.80 -1.50
CA ALA A 250 27.71 -1.89 -0.71
C ALA A 250 28.76 -2.89 -0.25
N VAL A 251 28.64 -3.40 0.97
CA VAL A 251 29.64 -4.30 1.58
C VAL A 251 29.09 -5.72 1.64
N HIS A 252 29.89 -6.71 1.25
CA HIS A 252 29.49 -8.12 1.33
C HIS A 252 29.19 -8.49 2.80
N PRO A 253 28.17 -9.32 3.10
CA PRO A 253 27.82 -9.69 4.47
C PRO A 253 28.96 -10.30 5.31
N ALA A 254 29.95 -10.95 4.67
CA ALA A 254 31.14 -11.45 5.36
C ALA A 254 32.10 -10.33 5.83
N GLY A 255 32.04 -9.12 5.24
CA GLY A 255 32.89 -7.97 5.58
C GLY A 255 34.28 -7.95 4.93
N HIS A 256 34.66 -8.98 4.17
CA HIS A 256 36.01 -9.06 3.60
C HIS A 256 36.19 -8.38 2.24
N PHE A 257 35.09 -8.08 1.54
CA PHE A 257 35.10 -7.40 0.27
C PHE A 257 33.81 -6.60 0.08
N PHE A 258 33.83 -5.68 -0.88
CA PHE A 258 32.74 -4.74 -1.13
C PHE A 258 32.70 -4.36 -2.62
N VAL A 259 31.60 -3.74 -3.03
CA VAL A 259 31.39 -3.25 -4.39
C VAL A 259 31.16 -1.75 -4.37
N VAL A 260 31.72 -1.08 -5.37
CA VAL A 260 31.61 0.36 -5.59
C VAL A 260 30.98 0.59 -6.96
N GLY A 261 29.93 1.38 -7.01
CA GLY A 261 29.30 1.85 -8.23
C GLY A 261 29.87 3.19 -8.68
N HIS A 262 29.95 3.39 -10.00
CA HIS A 262 30.59 4.56 -10.60
C HIS A 262 29.68 5.33 -11.56
N SER A 263 30.07 6.57 -11.86
CA SER A 263 29.35 7.50 -12.74
C SER A 263 29.29 7.08 -14.20
N ASP A 264 30.17 6.18 -14.64
CA ASP A 264 30.17 5.58 -15.99
C ASP A 264 29.34 4.29 -16.07
N GLY A 265 28.66 3.90 -14.99
CA GLY A 265 27.85 2.68 -14.91
C GLY A 265 28.67 1.40 -14.68
N SER A 266 29.96 1.52 -14.34
CA SER A 266 30.78 0.37 -13.94
C SER A 266 30.65 0.04 -12.44
N LEU A 267 30.93 -1.22 -12.11
CA LEU A 267 30.97 -1.80 -10.77
C LEU A 267 32.38 -2.33 -10.51
N SER A 268 33.06 -1.82 -9.50
CA SER A 268 34.37 -2.34 -9.07
C SER A 268 34.26 -3.05 -7.73
N PHE A 269 34.71 -4.30 -7.68
CA PHE A 269 34.75 -5.13 -6.49
C PHE A 269 36.14 -5.09 -5.88
N TRP A 270 36.23 -4.90 -4.56
CA TRP A 270 37.50 -4.72 -3.85
C TRP A 270 37.56 -5.64 -2.64
N ALA A 271 38.73 -6.23 -2.41
CA ALA A 271 39.02 -6.87 -1.13
C ALA A 271 39.43 -5.80 -0.13
N VAL A 272 38.95 -5.91 1.11
CA VAL A 272 39.28 -4.93 2.16
C VAL A 272 40.79 -4.89 2.44
N GLU A 273 41.49 -6.01 2.34
CA GLU A 273 42.93 -6.10 2.59
C GLU A 273 43.80 -5.71 1.37
N ASP A 274 43.23 -5.43 0.20
CA ASP A 274 43.97 -5.12 -1.03
C ASP A 274 43.49 -3.80 -1.65
N GLU A 275 44.22 -2.72 -1.36
CA GLU A 275 43.94 -1.37 -1.85
C GLU A 275 44.57 -1.05 -3.22
N GLU A 276 45.45 -1.93 -3.73
CA GLU A 276 46.18 -1.67 -4.96
C GLU A 276 45.36 -2.00 -6.21
N LYS A 277 44.58 -3.08 -6.18
CA LYS A 277 43.84 -3.56 -7.36
C LYS A 277 42.47 -4.18 -7.07
N PRO A 278 41.43 -3.81 -7.85
CA PRO A 278 40.10 -4.40 -7.71
C PRO A 278 40.12 -5.89 -8.08
N LEU A 279 39.30 -6.69 -7.38
CA LEU A 279 39.06 -8.11 -7.67
C LEU A 279 38.47 -8.30 -9.06
N LEU A 280 37.51 -7.44 -9.42
CA LEU A 280 36.77 -7.45 -10.69
C LEU A 280 36.26 -6.04 -10.95
N VAL A 281 36.28 -5.60 -12.21
CA VAL A 281 35.53 -4.42 -12.65
C VAL A 281 34.64 -4.84 -13.82
N ARG A 282 33.34 -4.62 -13.71
CA ARG A 282 32.36 -5.04 -14.72
C ARG A 282 31.29 -3.98 -14.95
N THR A 283 30.59 -4.06 -16.08
CA THR A 283 29.26 -3.46 -16.23
C THR A 283 28.20 -4.54 -15.98
N LEU A 284 26.93 -4.25 -16.26
CA LEU A 284 25.91 -5.31 -16.28
C LEU A 284 26.23 -6.36 -17.35
N ASP A 285 26.81 -5.94 -18.48
CA ASP A 285 26.94 -6.74 -19.71
C ASP A 285 28.36 -7.28 -19.95
N ASP A 286 29.40 -6.58 -19.50
CA ASP A 286 30.81 -6.87 -19.79
C ASP A 286 31.63 -7.05 -18.51
N LEU A 287 32.61 -7.95 -18.56
CA LEU A 287 33.57 -8.21 -17.48
C LEU A 287 34.94 -7.57 -17.77
N ASP A 288 35.72 -7.40 -16.71
CA ASP A 288 37.11 -6.93 -16.73
C ASP A 288 37.33 -5.64 -17.55
N VAL A 289 36.38 -4.71 -17.46
CA VAL A 289 36.35 -3.47 -18.26
C VAL A 289 37.48 -2.49 -17.91
N ASN A 290 38.22 -2.76 -16.84
CA ASN A 290 39.44 -2.03 -16.46
C ASN A 290 40.70 -2.54 -17.17
N VAL A 291 40.64 -3.69 -17.87
CA VAL A 291 41.78 -4.30 -18.56
C VAL A 291 41.78 -3.91 -20.04
N VAL A 292 42.96 -3.66 -20.59
CA VAL A 292 43.13 -3.35 -22.02
C VAL A 292 43.13 -4.65 -22.83
N ASP A 293 42.11 -4.86 -23.66
CA ASP A 293 42.12 -5.91 -24.68
C ASP A 293 42.66 -5.31 -26.00
N SER A 294 43.90 -5.64 -26.33
CA SER A 294 44.58 -5.12 -27.53
C SER A 294 43.84 -5.48 -28.82
N ALA A 295 43.23 -6.65 -28.90
CA ALA A 295 42.56 -7.10 -30.13
C ALA A 295 41.27 -6.29 -30.37
N ARG A 296 40.43 -6.14 -29.34
CA ARG A 296 39.20 -5.32 -29.43
C ARG A 296 39.53 -3.83 -29.62
N LEU A 297 40.59 -3.34 -28.99
CA LEU A 297 41.06 -1.95 -29.15
C LEU A 297 41.53 -1.67 -30.59
N ASP A 298 42.34 -2.55 -31.17
CA ASP A 298 42.84 -2.41 -32.54
C ASP A 298 41.71 -2.48 -33.58
N GLU A 299 40.75 -3.38 -33.38
CA GLU A 299 39.53 -3.46 -34.19
C GLU A 299 38.76 -2.13 -34.14
N HIS A 300 38.58 -1.57 -32.93
CA HIS A 300 37.86 -0.31 -32.75
C HIS A 300 38.57 0.87 -33.41
N ILE A 301 39.89 1.02 -33.20
CA ILE A 301 40.70 2.09 -33.82
C ILE A 301 40.63 1.97 -35.36
N SER A 302 40.59 0.76 -35.89
CA SER A 302 40.47 0.51 -37.33
C SER A 302 39.11 0.95 -37.89
N LYS A 303 38.00 0.65 -37.19
CA LYS A 303 36.64 1.08 -37.55
C LYS A 303 36.47 2.60 -37.52
N VAL A 304 37.05 3.27 -36.52
CA VAL A 304 37.04 4.74 -36.43
C VAL A 304 37.80 5.35 -37.61
N LYS A 305 38.94 4.76 -38.02
CA LYS A 305 39.72 5.22 -39.18
C LYS A 305 38.99 5.00 -40.52
N SER A 306 38.13 3.99 -40.63
CA SER A 306 37.31 3.76 -41.83
C SER A 306 36.06 4.66 -41.93
N GLY A 307 35.86 5.58 -40.97
CA GLY A 307 34.76 6.55 -41.01
C GLY A 307 33.40 6.01 -40.56
N GLU A 308 33.37 4.83 -39.92
CA GLU A 308 32.15 4.32 -39.29
C GLU A 308 31.87 5.11 -38.00
N SER A 309 30.84 5.96 -38.02
CA SER A 309 30.39 6.72 -36.84
C SER A 309 29.73 5.78 -35.84
N MET A 310 30.48 5.31 -34.84
CA MET A 310 29.92 4.61 -33.68
C MET A 310 29.57 5.64 -32.61
N ALA A 311 28.28 5.74 -32.27
CA ALA A 311 27.84 6.57 -31.16
C ALA A 311 28.43 6.02 -29.85
N PRO A 312 28.91 6.88 -28.93
CA PRO A 312 29.39 6.45 -27.62
C PRO A 312 28.24 5.76 -26.86
N SER A 313 28.54 4.68 -26.13
CA SER A 313 27.52 4.09 -25.25
C SER A 313 27.19 5.09 -24.15
N GLN A 314 25.92 5.49 -24.09
CA GLN A 314 25.39 6.28 -22.98
C GLN A 314 24.80 5.29 -21.99
N ARG A 315 25.51 5.10 -20.89
CA ARG A 315 25.10 4.25 -19.77
C ARG A 315 24.75 5.12 -18.57
N GLU A 316 23.72 4.73 -17.85
CA GLU A 316 23.36 5.35 -16.59
C GLU A 316 24.45 5.13 -15.52
N PRO A 317 24.72 6.11 -14.65
CA PRO A 317 25.47 5.89 -13.41
C PRO A 317 24.87 4.74 -12.59
N ILE A 318 25.69 4.12 -11.73
CA ILE A 318 25.14 3.26 -10.68
C ILE A 318 24.59 4.17 -9.57
N PHE A 319 23.29 4.19 -9.36
CA PHE A 319 22.65 5.11 -8.42
C PHE A 319 22.61 4.58 -6.99
N LYS A 320 22.41 3.26 -6.81
CA LYS A 320 22.31 2.64 -5.49
C LYS A 320 22.61 1.14 -5.55
N LEU A 321 23.21 0.62 -4.48
CA LEU A 321 23.58 -0.79 -4.34
C LEU A 321 23.10 -1.33 -2.99
N ALA A 322 22.68 -2.60 -2.96
CA ALA A 322 22.40 -3.31 -1.72
C ALA A 322 22.84 -4.77 -1.82
N TRP A 323 23.73 -5.19 -0.91
CA TRP A 323 24.23 -6.56 -0.86
C TRP A 323 23.58 -7.32 0.30
N SER A 324 22.84 -8.37 -0.02
CA SER A 324 22.04 -9.12 0.94
C SER A 324 22.61 -10.49 1.21
N GLY A 325 22.64 -10.88 2.47
CA GLY A 325 22.93 -12.25 2.93
C GLY A 325 21.66 -12.92 3.44
N PHE A 326 21.65 -14.25 3.47
CA PHE A 326 20.50 -15.05 3.88
C PHE A 326 20.86 -15.99 5.04
N SER A 327 19.87 -16.38 5.84
CA SER A 327 20.05 -17.33 6.95
C SER A 327 20.02 -18.80 6.52
N ASN A 328 20.25 -19.08 5.24
CA ASN A 328 20.17 -20.41 4.63
C ASN A 328 21.47 -21.23 4.73
N SER A 329 22.48 -20.73 5.44
CA SER A 329 23.78 -21.37 5.60
C SER A 329 24.17 -21.48 7.07
N SER A 330 24.83 -22.59 7.42
CA SER A 330 25.47 -22.77 8.73
C SER A 330 26.84 -22.10 8.83
N ASP A 331 27.46 -21.73 7.70
CA ASP A 331 28.71 -20.98 7.67
C ASP A 331 28.43 -19.53 8.12
N PRO A 332 29.17 -18.99 9.12
CA PRO A 332 28.95 -17.64 9.60
C PRO A 332 29.25 -16.56 8.55
N ARG A 333 29.98 -16.88 7.46
CA ARG A 333 30.19 -16.00 6.30
C ARG A 333 28.95 -15.86 5.41
N GLY A 334 27.99 -16.79 5.52
CA GLY A 334 26.74 -16.82 4.79
C GLY A 334 26.69 -17.90 3.70
N GLY A 335 25.54 -18.00 3.02
CA GLY A 335 25.35 -18.84 1.83
C GLY A 335 25.53 -18.03 0.55
N LYS A 336 24.75 -18.39 -0.48
CA LYS A 336 24.55 -17.51 -1.65
C LYS A 336 24.10 -16.12 -1.19
N THR A 337 24.50 -15.09 -1.92
CA THR A 337 24.12 -13.70 -1.64
C THR A 337 23.42 -13.10 -2.84
N THR A 338 22.78 -11.94 -2.67
CA THR A 338 22.23 -11.18 -3.80
C THR A 338 22.74 -9.75 -3.79
N LEU A 339 22.98 -9.20 -4.97
CA LEU A 339 23.33 -7.80 -5.17
C LEU A 339 22.23 -7.12 -6.00
N ALA A 340 21.49 -6.20 -5.38
CA ALA A 340 20.52 -5.35 -6.04
C ALA A 340 21.19 -4.07 -6.56
N ILE A 341 20.94 -3.73 -7.82
CA ILE A 341 21.65 -2.69 -8.58
C ILE A 341 20.62 -1.78 -9.24
N LEU A 342 20.61 -0.51 -8.85
CA LEU A 342 19.85 0.55 -9.51
C LEU A 342 20.79 1.36 -10.43
N GLY A 343 20.41 1.51 -11.70
CA GLY A 343 21.21 2.17 -12.73
C GLY A 343 22.12 1.20 -13.49
N GLY A 344 23.06 1.74 -14.27
CA GLY A 344 23.94 0.95 -15.14
C GLY A 344 23.29 0.44 -16.43
N LEU A 345 22.03 0.80 -16.70
CA LEU A 345 21.32 0.46 -17.93
C LEU A 345 21.81 1.30 -19.12
N ASN A 346 21.69 0.76 -20.33
CA ASN A 346 22.00 1.49 -21.55
C ASN A 346 20.82 2.37 -21.98
N ALA A 347 21.11 3.48 -22.66
CA ALA A 347 20.08 4.36 -23.21
C ALA A 347 19.08 3.59 -24.10
N GLY A 348 17.80 3.65 -23.76
CA GLY A 348 16.71 2.99 -24.49
C GLY A 348 16.29 1.63 -23.94
N GLU A 349 16.98 1.11 -22.93
CA GLU A 349 16.51 -0.06 -22.17
C GLU A 349 15.28 0.29 -21.32
N ALA A 350 14.49 -0.73 -20.99
CA ALA A 350 13.32 -0.56 -20.14
C ALA A 350 13.71 -0.12 -18.72
N ALA A 351 12.90 0.72 -18.10
CA ALA A 351 13.09 1.09 -16.69
C ALA A 351 12.89 -0.12 -15.77
N GLY A 352 13.76 -0.23 -14.76
CA GLY A 352 13.66 -1.29 -13.78
C GLY A 352 14.87 -1.36 -12.87
N LEU A 353 15.02 -2.50 -12.19
CA LEU A 353 16.10 -2.76 -11.25
C LEU A 353 16.66 -4.18 -11.46
N THR A 354 17.99 -4.27 -11.52
CA THR A 354 18.69 -5.55 -11.74
C THR A 354 19.08 -6.17 -10.41
N VAL A 355 18.86 -7.47 -10.25
CA VAL A 355 19.33 -8.25 -9.11
C VAL A 355 20.14 -9.43 -9.60
N ILE A 356 21.34 -9.61 -9.09
CA ILE A 356 22.18 -10.78 -9.39
C ILE A 356 22.31 -11.66 -8.14
N GLN A 357 22.20 -12.98 -8.31
CA GLN A 357 22.52 -13.96 -7.29
C GLN A 357 23.99 -14.36 -7.43
N LEU A 358 24.73 -14.29 -6.33
CA LEU A 358 26.15 -14.59 -6.26
C LEU A 358 26.40 -15.87 -5.43
N PRO A 359 27.36 -16.72 -5.82
CA PRO A 359 27.75 -17.91 -5.07
C PRO A 359 28.19 -17.61 -3.64
N ALA A 360 28.20 -18.65 -2.79
CA ALA A 360 28.71 -18.53 -1.44
C ALA A 360 30.23 -18.31 -1.43
N PHE A 361 30.71 -17.38 -0.61
CA PHE A 361 32.13 -17.15 -0.40
C PHE A 361 32.72 -18.20 0.56
N ASN A 362 33.20 -19.30 -0.01
CA ASN A 362 33.79 -20.44 0.72
C ASN A 362 35.19 -20.78 0.17
N PRO A 363 36.25 -20.06 0.59
CA PRO A 363 37.61 -20.35 0.16
C PRO A 363 38.07 -21.76 0.57
N PRO A 364 38.77 -22.49 -0.32
CA PRO A 364 39.32 -23.81 -0.02
C PRO A 364 40.41 -23.77 1.06
N GLU A 365 40.71 -24.92 1.69
CA GLU A 365 41.90 -25.06 2.52
C GLU A 365 43.17 -24.97 1.66
N PRO A 366 44.13 -24.09 1.96
CA PRO A 366 45.36 -23.98 1.17
C PRO A 366 46.25 -25.22 1.34
N PRO A 367 47.09 -25.55 0.34
CA PRO A 367 48.04 -26.65 0.44
C PRO A 367 49.08 -26.39 1.55
N ALA A 368 49.43 -27.42 2.32
CA ALA A 368 50.30 -27.37 3.51
C ALA A 368 51.73 -26.80 3.28
N SER A 369 52.14 -26.57 2.02
CA SER A 369 53.45 -26.02 1.65
C SER A 369 53.51 -24.49 1.55
N ALA A 370 52.40 -23.78 1.76
CA ALA A 370 52.34 -22.32 1.65
C ALA A 370 52.85 -21.63 2.94
N ALA A 371 54.15 -21.74 3.24
CA ALA A 371 54.78 -20.89 4.23
C ALA A 371 54.93 -19.47 3.65
N ALA A 372 54.31 -18.48 4.27
CA ALA A 372 54.39 -17.08 3.87
C ALA A 372 55.85 -16.62 3.83
N SER A 373 56.28 -16.07 2.69
CA SER A 373 57.54 -15.35 2.61
C SER A 373 57.37 -14.01 3.32
N PRO A 374 58.28 -13.57 4.22
CA PRO A 374 58.15 -12.31 4.98
C PRO A 374 58.23 -11.02 4.13
N GLN A 375 58.14 -11.14 2.80
CA GLN A 375 58.22 -10.05 1.83
C GLN A 375 56.91 -9.83 1.05
N GLN A 376 55.82 -10.54 1.35
CA GLN A 376 54.52 -10.32 0.69
C GLN A 376 53.49 -9.73 1.68
N PRO A 377 53.28 -8.39 1.66
CA PRO A 377 52.20 -7.73 2.42
C PRO A 377 50.82 -7.80 1.75
N SER A 378 50.67 -8.59 0.67
CA SER A 378 49.46 -8.64 -0.17
C SER A 378 48.54 -9.82 0.19
N LEU A 379 47.22 -9.63 0.03
CA LEU A 379 46.21 -10.69 0.09
C LEU A 379 46.65 -11.97 -0.65
N HIS A 380 46.55 -13.12 0.01
CA HIS A 380 47.01 -14.39 -0.56
C HIS A 380 46.31 -14.69 -1.91
N PRO A 381 47.03 -15.14 -2.95
CA PRO A 381 46.46 -15.39 -4.28
C PRO A 381 45.22 -16.30 -4.28
N ASP A 382 45.25 -17.40 -3.53
CA ASP A 382 44.10 -18.32 -3.45
C ASP A 382 42.88 -17.68 -2.80
N MET A 383 43.09 -16.82 -1.80
CA MET A 383 42.01 -16.08 -1.16
C MET A 383 41.40 -15.06 -2.12
N ARG A 384 42.27 -14.34 -2.84
CA ARG A 384 41.85 -13.40 -3.88
C ARG A 384 41.07 -14.09 -4.99
N GLN A 385 41.51 -15.27 -5.42
CA GLN A 385 40.81 -16.08 -6.41
C GLN A 385 39.46 -16.57 -5.88
N ALA A 386 39.38 -17.09 -4.66
CA ALA A 386 38.11 -17.51 -4.05
C ALA A 386 37.11 -16.35 -3.93
N MET A 387 37.58 -15.14 -3.60
CA MET A 387 36.73 -13.94 -3.64
C MET A 387 36.25 -13.68 -5.07
N ARG A 388 37.15 -13.70 -6.07
CA ARG A 388 36.78 -13.48 -7.48
C ARG A 388 35.79 -14.51 -8.03
N ASP A 389 35.92 -15.77 -7.63
CA ASP A 389 35.02 -16.85 -8.03
C ASP A 389 33.62 -16.66 -7.43
N SER A 390 33.53 -16.07 -6.23
CA SER A 390 32.23 -15.73 -5.61
C SER A 390 31.52 -14.52 -6.25
N LEU A 391 32.15 -13.85 -7.22
CA LEU A 391 31.59 -12.69 -7.93
C LEU A 391 31.03 -13.04 -9.33
N ASP A 392 31.11 -14.29 -9.75
CA ASP A 392 30.50 -14.75 -10.99
C ASP A 392 28.99 -14.98 -10.77
N PRO A 393 28.08 -14.26 -11.45
CA PRO A 393 26.64 -14.42 -11.22
C PRO A 393 26.18 -15.84 -11.51
N ALA A 394 25.51 -16.45 -10.54
CA ALA A 394 24.79 -17.69 -10.77
C ALA A 394 23.54 -17.43 -11.61
N GLU A 395 22.81 -16.36 -11.28
CA GLU A 395 21.56 -15.95 -11.93
C GLU A 395 21.38 -14.44 -11.88
N SER A 396 20.52 -13.91 -12.75
CA SER A 396 20.11 -12.51 -12.76
C SER A 396 18.62 -12.38 -13.01
N TYR A 397 17.98 -11.45 -12.31
CA TYR A 397 16.57 -11.11 -12.48
C TYR A 397 16.41 -9.61 -12.69
N PHE A 398 15.49 -9.20 -13.56
CA PHE A 398 15.19 -7.80 -13.85
C PHE A 398 13.76 -7.46 -13.42
N TYR A 399 13.62 -6.60 -12.40
CA TYR A 399 12.31 -6.07 -11.99
C TYR A 399 11.89 -4.96 -12.95
N PHE A 400 11.05 -5.28 -13.92
CA PHE A 400 10.46 -4.31 -14.84
C PHE A 400 9.47 -3.40 -14.12
N THR A 401 9.55 -2.09 -14.37
CA THR A 401 8.59 -1.10 -13.87
C THR A 401 8.02 -0.25 -15.01
N ARG A 402 6.79 0.26 -14.83
CA ARG A 402 6.15 1.13 -15.83
C ARG A 402 6.79 2.53 -15.91
N GLY A 403 7.33 3.01 -14.79
CA GLY A 403 8.02 4.30 -14.68
C GLY A 403 9.47 4.12 -14.24
N VAL A 404 10.28 5.18 -14.35
CA VAL A 404 11.67 5.18 -13.92
C VAL A 404 11.75 4.91 -12.41
N VAL A 405 12.62 3.97 -12.01
CA VAL A 405 12.87 3.68 -10.60
C VAL A 405 13.80 4.75 -10.05
N GLN A 406 13.32 5.52 -9.07
CA GLN A 406 14.04 6.63 -8.46
C GLN A 406 14.81 6.20 -7.20
N ASP A 407 14.28 5.22 -6.46
CA ASP A 407 14.93 4.62 -5.29
C ASP A 407 14.35 3.23 -5.01
N PHE A 408 15.03 2.43 -4.18
CA PHE A 408 14.51 1.17 -3.66
C PHE A 408 14.87 0.95 -2.19
N LEU A 409 14.07 0.12 -1.50
CA LEU A 409 14.35 -0.33 -0.14
C LEU A 409 14.06 -1.83 -0.02
N LEU A 410 15.01 -2.60 0.45
CA LEU A 410 14.79 -4.00 0.82
C LEU A 410 14.10 -4.07 2.18
N VAL A 411 13.24 -5.08 2.37
CA VAL A 411 12.44 -5.27 3.59
C VAL A 411 12.96 -6.50 4.34
N PRO A 412 13.82 -6.33 5.37
CA PRO A 412 14.33 -7.45 6.17
C PRO A 412 13.23 -8.16 6.94
N GLN A 413 13.40 -9.46 7.17
CA GLN A 413 12.43 -10.21 7.96
C GLN A 413 12.43 -9.84 9.44
N LYS A 414 13.61 -9.89 10.08
CA LYS A 414 13.73 -9.80 11.56
C LYS A 414 14.98 -9.08 12.05
N SER A 415 15.96 -8.84 11.17
CA SER A 415 17.28 -8.32 11.56
C SER A 415 17.52 -6.94 10.96
N PRO A 416 17.84 -5.92 11.77
CA PRO A 416 18.23 -4.60 11.26
C PRO A 416 19.71 -4.52 10.88
N HIS A 417 20.49 -5.60 11.05
CA HIS A 417 21.92 -5.63 10.77
C HIS A 417 22.23 -5.60 9.27
N PHE A 418 23.52 -5.48 8.92
CA PHE A 418 23.99 -5.44 7.53
C PHE A 418 23.33 -4.31 6.72
N ALA A 419 23.28 -3.10 7.28
CA ALA A 419 22.58 -1.96 6.68
C ALA A 419 21.08 -2.21 6.36
N GLY A 420 20.43 -3.13 7.07
CA GLY A 420 19.03 -3.47 6.84
C GLY A 420 18.79 -4.23 5.54
N THR A 421 19.73 -5.09 5.13
CA THR A 421 19.61 -5.94 3.93
C THR A 421 19.74 -7.43 4.22
N PHE A 422 19.71 -7.84 5.49
CA PHE A 422 19.82 -9.26 5.84
C PHE A 422 18.48 -9.97 5.80
N ASP A 423 18.46 -11.10 5.09
CA ASP A 423 17.28 -11.96 4.89
C ASP A 423 16.02 -11.16 4.49
N PRO A 424 16.07 -10.39 3.39
CA PRO A 424 14.94 -9.60 2.93
C PRO A 424 13.83 -10.47 2.34
N MET A 425 12.58 -10.17 2.68
CA MET A 425 11.37 -10.84 2.16
C MET A 425 10.68 -10.09 1.01
N GLY A 426 11.05 -8.82 0.81
CA GLY A 426 10.41 -7.95 -0.17
C GLY A 426 11.32 -6.81 -0.61
N ILE A 427 10.97 -6.22 -1.75
CA ILE A 427 11.59 -5.01 -2.28
C ILE A 427 10.50 -3.96 -2.52
N LEU A 428 10.74 -2.75 -2.03
CA LEU A 428 9.94 -1.57 -2.32
C LEU A 428 10.63 -0.76 -3.42
N LEU A 429 9.90 -0.44 -4.48
CA LEU A 429 10.39 0.36 -5.60
C LEU A 429 9.65 1.70 -5.61
N LEU A 430 10.41 2.79 -5.52
CA LEU A 430 9.90 4.15 -5.69
C LEU A 430 9.93 4.49 -7.17
N THR A 431 8.78 4.55 -7.81
CA THR A 431 8.66 4.75 -9.27
C THR A 431 8.08 6.12 -9.59
N GLU A 432 8.57 6.71 -10.67
CA GLU A 432 7.99 7.91 -11.26
C GLU A 432 6.57 7.64 -11.75
N ALA A 433 5.68 8.58 -11.45
CA ALA A 433 4.30 8.63 -11.87
C ALA A 433 4.02 9.98 -12.53
N GLU A 434 2.79 10.21 -13.00
CA GLU A 434 2.47 11.43 -13.75
C GLU A 434 2.74 12.73 -12.99
N ALA A 435 2.99 13.80 -13.76
CA ALA A 435 3.28 15.15 -13.27
C ALA A 435 4.47 15.17 -12.29
N ASP A 436 5.51 14.40 -12.60
CA ASP A 436 6.75 14.24 -11.82
C ASP A 436 6.49 13.82 -10.36
N THR A 437 5.36 13.15 -10.11
CA THR A 437 5.07 12.56 -8.81
C THR A 437 5.76 11.21 -8.69
N ARG A 438 5.87 10.71 -7.46
CA ARG A 438 6.53 9.46 -7.13
C ARG A 438 5.61 8.59 -6.28
N THR A 439 5.56 7.31 -6.61
CA THR A 439 4.64 6.32 -6.01
C THR A 439 5.39 5.05 -5.64
N LEU A 440 4.76 4.19 -4.84
CA LEU A 440 5.41 2.99 -4.29
C LEU A 440 4.84 1.72 -4.91
N GLU A 441 5.72 0.83 -5.34
CA GLU A 441 5.41 -0.55 -5.69
C GLU A 441 6.18 -1.51 -4.77
N ALA A 442 5.64 -2.71 -4.56
CA ALA A 442 6.22 -3.68 -3.65
C ALA A 442 6.15 -5.08 -4.25
N TYR A 443 7.26 -5.81 -4.23
CA TYR A 443 7.39 -7.14 -4.82
C TYR A 443 8.08 -8.11 -3.87
N GLN A 444 7.77 -9.39 -4.02
CA GLN A 444 8.46 -10.48 -3.35
C GLN A 444 9.95 -10.44 -3.64
N TYR A 445 10.77 -10.71 -2.62
CA TYR A 445 12.22 -10.81 -2.71
C TYR A 445 12.72 -11.95 -1.81
N PRO A 446 13.77 -12.69 -2.18
CA PRO A 446 14.40 -12.70 -3.51
C PRO A 446 13.40 -13.17 -4.59
N PRO A 447 13.68 -12.92 -5.88
CA PRO A 447 12.89 -13.46 -6.98
C PRO A 447 12.66 -14.97 -6.82
N PRO A 448 11.43 -15.49 -7.06
CA PRO A 448 11.13 -16.92 -6.95
C PRO A 448 12.03 -17.82 -7.81
N GLU A 449 12.48 -17.30 -8.96
CA GLU A 449 13.40 -17.98 -9.87
C GLU A 449 14.67 -18.48 -9.16
N PHE A 450 15.18 -17.68 -8.22
CA PHE A 450 16.41 -17.98 -7.47
C PHE A 450 16.29 -19.17 -6.52
N ALA A 451 15.06 -19.62 -6.21
CA ALA A 451 14.79 -20.78 -5.35
C ALA A 451 14.58 -22.07 -6.17
N LEU A 452 14.12 -21.97 -7.42
CA LEU A 452 13.85 -23.13 -8.28
C LEU A 452 15.13 -23.87 -8.70
N THR A 453 16.25 -23.16 -8.80
CA THR A 453 17.54 -23.76 -9.13
C THR A 453 18.20 -24.49 -7.97
N ASP A 454 17.90 -24.13 -6.71
CA ASP A 454 18.33 -24.91 -5.55
C ASP A 454 17.67 -26.31 -5.55
N ALA A 455 16.40 -26.40 -5.96
CA ALA A 455 15.69 -27.68 -6.09
C ALA A 455 16.26 -28.55 -7.25
N LYS A 456 16.54 -27.95 -8.42
CA LYS A 456 17.18 -28.65 -9.55
C LYS A 456 18.61 -29.11 -9.23
N GLY A 457 19.37 -28.29 -8.49
CA GLY A 457 20.72 -28.63 -8.02
C GLY A 457 20.72 -29.81 -7.04
N ALA A 458 19.82 -29.79 -6.04
CA ALA A 458 19.66 -30.86 -5.05
C ALA A 458 19.18 -32.20 -5.67
N ALA A 459 18.26 -32.15 -6.64
CA ALA A 459 17.78 -33.33 -7.36
C ALA A 459 18.85 -33.97 -8.29
N SER A 460 19.84 -33.17 -8.73
CA SER A 460 20.98 -33.67 -9.50
C SER A 460 22.05 -34.33 -8.61
N ALA A 461 22.23 -33.84 -7.38
CA ALA A 461 23.19 -34.36 -6.41
C ALA A 461 22.72 -35.65 -5.71
N SER A 462 21.40 -35.88 -5.60
CA SER A 462 20.81 -37.08 -4.99
C SER A 462 20.77 -38.31 -5.91
N LYS A 463 21.19 -38.20 -7.18
CA LYS A 463 21.22 -39.31 -8.15
C LYS A 463 22.44 -40.25 -8.02
N SER A 464 23.23 -40.19 -6.94
CA SER A 464 24.37 -41.10 -6.79
C SER A 464 24.16 -42.31 -5.86
N GLU A 465 23.11 -42.38 -5.02
CA GLU A 465 22.90 -43.56 -4.18
C GLU A 465 21.42 -43.80 -3.82
N ALA A 466 20.72 -44.63 -4.62
CA ALA A 466 19.77 -45.65 -4.15
C ALA A 466 18.94 -46.25 -5.31
N HIS A 467 19.03 -47.56 -5.49
CA HIS A 467 18.04 -48.33 -6.25
C HIS A 467 16.72 -48.40 -5.48
N LYS A 468 15.71 -47.60 -5.83
CA LYS A 468 14.29 -47.88 -5.52
C LYS A 468 13.36 -47.39 -6.64
N ASP A 469 12.42 -48.27 -6.99
CA ASP A 469 11.28 -48.22 -7.90
C ASP A 469 11.13 -47.03 -8.88
N ALA A 470 11.44 -47.30 -10.16
CA ALA A 470 11.40 -46.36 -11.28
C ALA A 470 10.01 -45.79 -11.63
N LEU A 471 8.93 -46.28 -11.02
CA LEU A 471 7.56 -45.83 -11.29
C LEU A 471 7.09 -44.73 -10.33
N GLU A 472 7.57 -44.74 -9.08
CA GLU A 472 7.32 -43.66 -8.11
C GLU A 472 8.21 -42.44 -8.42
N SER A 473 9.47 -42.65 -8.82
CA SER A 473 10.34 -41.55 -9.25
C SER A 473 9.80 -40.81 -10.48
N LEU A 474 9.14 -41.51 -11.41
CA LEU A 474 8.54 -40.87 -12.58
C LEU A 474 7.28 -40.07 -12.22
N ALA A 475 6.54 -40.51 -11.20
CA ALA A 475 5.37 -39.79 -10.69
C ALA A 475 5.77 -38.52 -9.93
N ASP A 476 6.85 -38.59 -9.15
CA ASP A 476 7.45 -37.43 -8.48
C ASP A 476 8.09 -36.46 -9.48
N ASP A 477 8.85 -36.96 -10.47
CA ASP A 477 9.40 -36.14 -11.56
C ASP A 477 8.29 -35.46 -12.39
N LEU A 478 7.17 -36.16 -12.62
CA LEU A 478 6.00 -35.59 -13.31
C LEU A 478 5.26 -34.57 -12.42
N ALA A 479 5.17 -34.80 -11.11
CA ALA A 479 4.57 -33.87 -10.16
C ALA A 479 5.40 -32.59 -10.04
N ASP A 480 6.73 -32.69 -9.99
CA ASP A 480 7.65 -31.54 -10.00
C ASP A 480 7.63 -30.80 -11.34
N ALA A 481 7.56 -31.54 -12.46
CA ALA A 481 7.34 -30.94 -13.79
C ALA A 481 5.98 -30.24 -13.90
N LEU A 482 4.92 -30.80 -13.32
CA LEU A 482 3.59 -30.18 -13.28
C LEU A 482 3.53 -28.98 -12.34
N HIS A 483 4.25 -29.02 -11.20
CA HIS A 483 4.36 -27.90 -10.27
C HIS A 483 5.16 -26.74 -10.87
N SER A 484 6.25 -27.03 -11.59
CA SER A 484 7.03 -26.01 -12.32
C SER A 484 6.29 -25.43 -13.54
N LEU A 485 5.39 -26.20 -14.16
CA LEU A 485 4.46 -25.69 -15.19
C LEU A 485 3.30 -24.87 -14.60
N GLN A 486 3.06 -24.94 -13.28
CA GLN A 486 1.98 -24.23 -12.58
C GLN A 486 2.46 -23.02 -11.76
N SER A 487 3.74 -22.91 -11.43
CA SER A 487 4.30 -21.74 -10.75
C SER A 487 4.45 -20.57 -11.73
N ASN A 488 3.87 -19.42 -11.40
CA ASN A 488 4.24 -18.16 -12.03
C ASN A 488 5.67 -17.84 -11.54
N ASP A 489 6.65 -17.82 -12.42
CA ASP A 489 8.05 -17.49 -12.07
C ASP A 489 8.27 -15.98 -11.80
N GLU A 490 7.24 -15.16 -12.03
CA GLU A 490 7.25 -13.73 -11.70
C GLU A 490 7.08 -13.46 -10.19
N PRO A 491 7.88 -12.57 -9.59
CA PRO A 491 7.74 -12.13 -8.21
C PRO A 491 6.34 -11.60 -7.90
N GLN A 492 5.73 -12.12 -6.85
CA GLN A 492 4.41 -11.69 -6.44
C GLN A 492 4.42 -10.23 -5.96
N ARG A 493 3.43 -9.42 -6.41
CA ARG A 493 3.21 -8.07 -5.87
C ARG A 493 2.74 -8.17 -4.41
N LEU A 494 3.44 -7.48 -3.51
CA LEU A 494 3.09 -7.45 -2.09
C LEU A 494 1.96 -6.45 -1.82
N ILE A 495 1.16 -6.72 -0.80
CA ILE A 495 0.07 -5.84 -0.39
C ILE A 495 0.63 -4.71 0.45
N LEU A 496 0.47 -3.48 -0.03
CA LEU A 496 0.82 -2.27 0.70
C LEU A 496 -0.34 -1.80 1.59
N PRO A 497 -0.07 -1.01 2.65
CA PRO A 497 -1.11 -0.29 3.39
C PRO A 497 -2.05 0.46 2.43
N ALA A 498 -3.33 0.61 2.81
CA ALA A 498 -4.36 1.20 1.92
C ALA A 498 -4.01 2.62 1.43
N ALA A 499 -3.29 3.41 2.23
CA ALA A 499 -2.78 4.71 1.81
C ALA A 499 -1.80 4.61 0.61
N LEU A 500 -1.05 3.50 0.52
CA LEU A 500 0.00 3.26 -0.46
C LEU A 500 -0.44 2.30 -1.59
N SER A 501 -1.66 1.76 -1.53
CA SER A 501 -2.12 0.75 -2.49
C SER A 501 -2.35 1.29 -3.91
N ASN A 502 -2.33 2.62 -4.09
CA ASN A 502 -2.55 3.26 -5.38
C ASN A 502 -1.37 3.09 -6.35
N GLY A 503 -0.14 2.87 -5.88
CA GLY A 503 1.07 2.68 -6.70
C GLY A 503 1.18 3.62 -7.91
N SER A 504 1.82 3.14 -8.99
CA SER A 504 1.80 3.83 -10.31
C SER A 504 0.42 3.83 -10.97
N SER A 505 -0.47 2.95 -10.51
CA SER A 505 -1.82 2.77 -11.01
C SER A 505 -2.77 3.91 -10.71
N GLY A 506 -2.53 4.80 -9.73
CA GLY A 506 -3.28 6.04 -9.48
C GLY A 506 -4.81 5.91 -9.34
N LEU A 507 -5.34 6.20 -8.15
CA LEU A 507 -6.78 6.27 -7.91
C LEU A 507 -7.42 7.42 -8.70
N LEU A 508 -8.48 7.14 -9.47
CA LEU A 508 -9.16 8.14 -10.29
C LEU A 508 -10.50 8.59 -9.70
N ASN A 509 -11.28 7.62 -9.23
CA ASN A 509 -12.60 7.87 -8.66
C ASN A 509 -13.06 6.65 -7.82
N GLY A 510 -14.18 6.79 -7.13
CA GLY A 510 -14.87 5.68 -6.50
C GLY A 510 -16.28 6.01 -6.04
N ARG A 511 -16.98 4.99 -5.57
CA ARG A 511 -18.37 5.08 -5.13
C ARG A 511 -18.58 4.30 -3.84
N LEU A 512 -19.44 4.84 -2.97
CA LEU A 512 -19.92 4.20 -1.77
C LEU A 512 -21.10 3.28 -2.08
N LEU A 513 -21.07 2.06 -1.55
CA LEU A 513 -22.18 1.10 -1.61
C LEU A 513 -22.51 0.62 -0.20
N LYS A 514 -23.75 0.85 0.24
CA LYS A 514 -24.30 0.26 1.46
C LYS A 514 -24.77 -1.17 1.17
N LEU A 515 -24.47 -2.10 2.07
CA LEU A 515 -24.94 -3.47 2.00
C LEU A 515 -26.13 -3.65 2.96
N GLU A 516 -27.26 -4.12 2.44
CA GLU A 516 -28.42 -4.45 3.26
C GLU A 516 -28.23 -5.83 3.90
N ARG A 517 -28.34 -5.92 5.23
CA ARG A 517 -28.66 -7.17 5.93
C ARG A 517 -30.07 -7.04 6.45
N GLU A 518 -31.02 -7.79 5.89
CA GLU A 518 -32.30 -8.00 6.56
C GLU A 518 -32.04 -8.89 7.80
N THR A 519 -31.94 -8.31 9.00
CA THR A 519 -32.40 -8.88 10.30
C THR A 519 -31.98 -8.03 11.53
N GLY A 520 -32.97 -7.45 12.24
CA GLY A 520 -32.91 -7.14 13.69
C GLY A 520 -32.98 -5.66 14.13
N GLN A 521 -33.78 -5.35 15.15
CA GLN A 521 -33.89 -4.04 15.83
C GLN A 521 -33.40 -4.11 17.30
N ALA A 522 -32.75 -3.05 17.81
CA ALA A 522 -32.46 -2.84 19.24
C ALA A 522 -32.17 -1.37 19.60
N TRP A 523 -32.43 -0.99 20.86
CA TRP A 523 -32.34 0.38 21.44
C TRP A 523 -31.16 0.52 22.43
N SER A 524 -30.69 1.75 22.73
CA SER A 524 -29.48 2.02 23.55
C SER A 524 -29.52 3.28 24.44
N GLU A 525 -28.99 3.16 25.67
CA GLU A 525 -28.24 4.14 26.52
C GLU A 525 -27.32 3.34 27.49
N GLU A 526 -26.16 3.75 28.04
CA GLU A 526 -25.55 5.07 28.32
C GLU A 526 -24.00 5.08 28.16
N THR A 527 -23.52 6.23 27.68
CA THR A 527 -22.21 6.94 27.67
C THR A 527 -20.82 6.28 27.58
N LYS A 528 -20.15 6.68 26.47
CA LYS A 528 -18.71 6.92 26.20
C LYS A 528 -17.74 5.75 26.12
N MET A 529 -18.08 4.57 26.63
CA MET A 529 -17.38 3.31 26.27
C MET A 529 -18.20 2.44 25.30
N ASN A 530 -19.46 2.81 25.05
CA ASN A 530 -20.42 2.06 24.24
C ASN A 530 -20.47 2.48 22.76
N ASP A 531 -19.90 3.63 22.34
CA ASP A 531 -20.04 4.09 20.96
C ASP A 531 -19.30 3.19 19.95
N ILE A 532 -18.14 2.63 20.34
CA ILE A 532 -17.46 1.55 19.57
C ILE A 532 -18.31 0.27 19.52
N LYS A 533 -19.13 -0.03 20.54
CA LYS A 533 -20.09 -1.15 20.47
C LYS A 533 -21.26 -0.85 19.54
N LEU A 534 -21.64 0.42 19.40
CA LEU A 534 -22.67 0.86 18.45
C LEU A 534 -22.21 0.73 16.99
N ALA A 535 -20.89 0.74 16.73
CA ALA A 535 -20.34 0.45 15.41
C ALA A 535 -20.83 -0.89 14.84
N LYS A 536 -21.14 -1.88 15.69
CA LYS A 536 -21.70 -3.18 15.27
C LYS A 536 -23.07 -3.07 14.61
N PHE A 537 -23.83 -2.03 14.95
CA PHE A 537 -25.17 -1.78 14.41
C PHE A 537 -25.17 -0.82 13.21
N GLN A 538 -24.01 -0.25 12.85
CA GLN A 538 -23.91 0.52 11.60
C GLN A 538 -23.97 -0.42 10.39
N PRO A 539 -24.56 0.00 9.27
CA PRO A 539 -24.62 -0.84 8.08
C PRO A 539 -23.22 -1.07 7.51
N HIS A 540 -23.02 -2.26 6.95
CA HIS A 540 -21.79 -2.59 6.24
C HIS A 540 -21.69 -1.79 4.94
N ARG A 541 -20.48 -1.34 4.60
CA ARG A 541 -20.24 -0.52 3.41
C ARG A 541 -19.01 -0.98 2.65
N ILE A 542 -19.15 -1.00 1.33
CA ILE A 542 -18.06 -1.24 0.40
C ILE A 542 -17.77 0.06 -0.34
N LEU A 543 -16.49 0.41 -0.38
CA LEU A 543 -15.95 1.44 -1.24
C LEU A 543 -15.38 0.80 -2.51
N ILE A 544 -15.96 1.15 -3.66
CA ILE A 544 -15.54 0.64 -4.96
C ILE A 544 -14.73 1.72 -5.66
N THR A 545 -13.50 1.40 -6.03
CA THR A 545 -12.53 2.36 -6.58
C THR A 545 -12.08 1.98 -7.97
N GLN A 546 -11.84 2.97 -8.81
CA GLN A 546 -11.37 2.84 -10.19
C GLN A 546 -9.95 3.38 -10.29
N HIS A 547 -9.08 2.62 -10.93
CA HIS A 547 -7.65 2.90 -11.03
C HIS A 547 -7.24 3.06 -12.50
N ARG A 548 -6.17 3.82 -12.73
CA ARG A 548 -5.62 4.09 -14.06
C ARG A 548 -5.04 2.86 -14.75
N ASP A 549 -4.60 1.87 -13.99
CA ASP A 549 -4.17 0.57 -14.51
C ASP A 549 -5.33 -0.32 -14.97
N GLN A 550 -6.53 0.27 -15.14
CA GLN A 550 -7.73 -0.40 -15.63
C GLN A 550 -8.21 -1.49 -14.65
N THR A 551 -8.00 -1.28 -13.35
CA THR A 551 -8.51 -2.16 -12.31
C THR A 551 -9.63 -1.51 -11.50
N VAL A 552 -10.56 -2.35 -11.02
CA VAL A 552 -11.60 -1.98 -10.05
C VAL A 552 -11.34 -2.73 -8.75
N ASN A 553 -11.13 -1.98 -7.66
CA ASN A 553 -10.81 -2.52 -6.34
C ASN A 553 -11.95 -2.26 -5.36
N PHE A 554 -12.22 -3.23 -4.49
CA PHE A 554 -13.28 -3.21 -3.49
C PHE A 554 -12.65 -3.13 -2.11
N HIS A 555 -13.11 -2.19 -1.29
CA HIS A 555 -12.62 -2.02 0.07
C HIS A 555 -13.78 -2.05 1.05
N ASP A 556 -13.65 -2.81 2.12
CA ASP A 556 -14.54 -2.70 3.27
C ASP A 556 -14.17 -1.43 4.05
N ILE A 557 -15.15 -0.54 4.23
CA ILE A 557 -15.04 0.70 5.03
C ILE A 557 -16.09 0.73 6.15
N SER A 558 -16.51 -0.44 6.59
CA SER A 558 -17.48 -0.57 7.68
C SER A 558 -16.85 -0.18 9.02
N ALA A 559 -17.63 0.46 9.89
CA ALA A 559 -17.19 0.87 11.23
C ALA A 559 -16.70 -0.31 12.09
N GLN A 560 -17.17 -1.52 11.78
CA GLN A 560 -16.81 -2.78 12.45
C GLN A 560 -15.32 -3.09 12.37
N LEU A 561 -14.62 -2.62 11.33
CA LEU A 561 -13.17 -2.79 11.19
C LEU A 561 -12.39 -1.99 12.24
N LEU A 562 -12.98 -0.93 12.78
CA LEU A 562 -12.36 -0.03 13.75
C LEU A 562 -12.56 -0.48 15.21
N ILE A 563 -13.22 -1.62 15.43
CA ILE A 563 -13.46 -2.15 16.77
C ILE A 563 -12.18 -2.80 17.29
N GLY A 564 -11.39 -2.04 18.07
CA GLY A 564 -10.35 -2.55 18.94
C GLY A 564 -10.71 -2.25 20.40
N ILE A 565 -10.78 -3.27 21.24
CA ILE A 565 -11.05 -3.11 22.68
C ILE A 565 -9.95 -3.86 23.42
N PRO A 566 -9.15 -3.21 24.28
CA PRO A 566 -8.11 -3.88 25.05
C PRO A 566 -8.67 -5.11 25.79
N PRO A 567 -7.97 -6.26 25.76
CA PRO A 567 -6.63 -6.48 25.23
C PRO A 567 -6.56 -6.81 23.73
N THR A 568 -7.70 -6.85 23.01
CA THR A 568 -7.74 -7.19 21.58
C THR A 568 -7.54 -5.95 20.69
N PRO A 569 -6.40 -5.81 20.00
CA PRO A 569 -6.19 -4.69 19.07
C PRO A 569 -7.05 -4.84 17.82
N ILE A 570 -7.12 -3.77 17.03
CA ILE A 570 -7.74 -3.78 15.70
C ILE A 570 -7.10 -4.90 14.84
N GLN A 571 -7.93 -5.69 14.15
CA GLN A 571 -7.49 -6.86 13.38
C GLN A 571 -7.42 -6.61 11.87
N HIS A 572 -8.05 -5.53 11.40
CA HIS A 572 -8.17 -5.22 9.97
C HIS A 572 -7.78 -3.78 9.69
N SER A 573 -7.16 -3.56 8.52
CA SER A 573 -6.87 -2.20 8.04
C SER A 573 -8.16 -1.47 7.70
N PHE A 574 -8.13 -0.14 7.72
CA PHE A 574 -9.24 0.68 7.26
C PHE A 574 -8.73 1.73 6.27
N PRO A 575 -9.22 1.74 5.02
CA PRO A 575 -10.06 0.72 4.37
C PRO A 575 -9.38 -0.65 4.30
N SER A 576 -10.16 -1.73 4.34
CA SER A 576 -9.64 -3.10 4.14
C SER A 576 -9.85 -3.54 2.69
N LEU A 577 -8.78 -3.78 1.93
CA LEU A 577 -8.88 -4.28 0.55
C LEU A 577 -9.46 -5.71 0.52
N LEU A 578 -10.36 -5.98 -0.45
CA LEU A 578 -10.93 -7.29 -0.73
C LEU A 578 -10.35 -7.83 -2.06
N PRO A 579 -9.14 -8.44 -2.04
CA PRO A 579 -8.41 -8.78 -3.25
C PRO A 579 -9.14 -9.80 -4.13
N ASP A 580 -9.93 -10.70 -3.53
CA ASP A 580 -10.69 -11.71 -4.26
C ASP A 580 -11.86 -11.12 -5.05
N LEU A 581 -12.21 -9.85 -4.87
CA LEU A 581 -13.22 -9.15 -5.67
C LEU A 581 -12.62 -8.25 -6.75
N LYS A 582 -11.28 -8.16 -6.87
CA LYS A 582 -10.63 -7.29 -7.86
C LYS A 582 -11.09 -7.65 -9.28
N ILE A 583 -11.44 -6.62 -10.06
CA ILE A 583 -11.68 -6.75 -11.51
C ILE A 583 -10.46 -6.20 -12.24
N ASP A 584 -9.84 -7.03 -13.07
CA ASP A 584 -8.74 -6.66 -13.97
C ASP A 584 -9.25 -6.74 -15.41
N LEU A 585 -9.10 -5.63 -16.14
CA LEU A 585 -9.53 -5.53 -17.54
C LEU A 585 -8.44 -6.03 -18.50
N GLN A 586 -7.17 -6.08 -18.08
CA GLN A 586 -6.05 -6.40 -18.96
C GLN A 586 -6.21 -7.76 -19.67
N PRO A 587 -6.66 -8.86 -19.01
CA PRO A 587 -6.90 -10.13 -19.69
C PRO A 587 -7.94 -10.06 -20.82
N VAL A 588 -8.91 -9.14 -20.73
CA VAL A 588 -9.93 -8.94 -21.76
C VAL A 588 -9.38 -8.04 -22.87
N LEU A 589 -8.65 -6.98 -22.52
CA LEU A 589 -8.12 -6.01 -23.48
C LEU A 589 -6.98 -6.58 -24.34
N MET A 590 -6.20 -7.52 -23.80
CA MET A 590 -5.13 -8.22 -24.52
C MET A 590 -5.61 -9.47 -25.27
N ASP A 591 -6.90 -9.80 -25.20
CA ASP A 591 -7.47 -10.95 -25.90
C ASP A 591 -7.53 -10.70 -27.42
N ALA A 592 -7.06 -11.67 -28.20
CA ALA A 592 -6.99 -11.54 -29.66
C ALA A 592 -8.38 -11.35 -30.31
N VAL A 593 -9.43 -12.01 -29.79
CA VAL A 593 -10.79 -11.91 -30.36
C VAL A 593 -11.38 -10.54 -30.08
N VAL A 594 -11.14 -10.01 -28.88
CA VAL A 594 -11.51 -8.62 -28.54
C VAL A 594 -10.77 -7.66 -29.47
N ALA A 595 -9.46 -7.82 -29.63
CA ALA A 595 -8.65 -6.94 -30.47
C ALA A 595 -9.07 -6.93 -31.95
N GLU A 596 -9.47 -8.08 -32.50
CA GLU A 596 -9.96 -8.20 -33.87
C GLU A 596 -11.33 -7.53 -34.12
N ARG A 597 -12.19 -7.50 -33.10
CA ARG A 597 -13.60 -7.06 -33.22
C ARG A 597 -13.87 -5.68 -32.64
N THR A 598 -12.87 -5.04 -32.05
CA THR A 598 -13.00 -3.71 -31.44
C THR A 598 -12.10 -2.69 -32.13
N SER A 599 -12.28 -1.42 -31.79
CA SER A 599 -11.46 -0.34 -32.36
C SER A 599 -10.03 -0.39 -31.81
N PRO A 600 -8.98 -0.10 -32.60
CA PRO A 600 -7.61 0.04 -32.07
C PRO A 600 -7.52 1.09 -30.95
N THR A 601 -8.37 2.12 -31.02
CA THR A 601 -8.49 3.16 -29.98
C THR A 601 -8.90 2.63 -28.62
N LEU A 602 -9.70 1.55 -28.56
CA LEU A 602 -10.05 0.88 -27.31
C LEU A 602 -8.78 0.30 -26.67
N ILE A 603 -7.96 -0.42 -27.44
CA ILE A 603 -6.80 -1.16 -26.93
C ILE A 603 -5.72 -0.19 -26.43
N ASP A 604 -5.44 0.84 -27.22
CA ASP A 604 -4.36 1.79 -26.95
C ASP A 604 -4.68 2.77 -25.80
N HIS A 605 -5.97 3.07 -25.57
CA HIS A 605 -6.41 4.13 -24.65
C HIS A 605 -7.57 3.73 -23.73
N ALA A 606 -7.73 2.42 -23.44
CA ALA A 606 -8.78 1.94 -22.53
C ALA A 606 -8.71 2.66 -21.18
N ARG A 607 -9.79 3.37 -20.85
CA ARG A 607 -9.99 4.04 -19.56
C ARG A 607 -11.40 3.76 -19.08
N ILE A 608 -11.52 3.45 -17.79
CA ILE A 608 -12.81 3.24 -17.14
C ILE A 608 -13.50 4.61 -17.04
N ASP A 609 -14.71 4.71 -17.56
CA ASP A 609 -15.59 5.86 -17.40
C ASP A 609 -16.48 5.69 -16.16
N SER A 610 -17.20 4.57 -16.10
CA SER A 610 -18.16 4.31 -15.02
C SER A 610 -18.30 2.81 -14.74
N VAL A 611 -18.69 2.49 -13.51
CA VAL A 611 -18.92 1.11 -13.06
C VAL A 611 -20.28 1.01 -12.38
N TYR A 612 -21.04 -0.02 -12.74
CA TYR A 612 -22.37 -0.32 -12.21
C TYR A 612 -22.39 -1.71 -11.61
N PHE A 613 -23.20 -1.89 -10.56
CA PHE A 613 -23.32 -3.15 -9.85
C PHE A 613 -24.79 -3.51 -9.69
N ALA A 614 -25.11 -4.74 -10.01
CA ALA A 614 -26.35 -5.40 -9.64
C ALA A 614 -26.04 -6.28 -8.42
N THR A 615 -26.39 -5.79 -7.23
CA THR A 615 -25.96 -6.37 -5.96
C THR A 615 -26.65 -7.68 -5.62
N GLU A 616 -27.92 -7.86 -6.00
CA GLU A 616 -28.62 -9.14 -5.82
C GLU A 616 -28.17 -10.16 -6.88
N ALA A 617 -27.89 -9.70 -8.12
CA ALA A 617 -27.42 -10.57 -9.20
C ALA A 617 -25.91 -10.92 -9.14
N LEU A 618 -25.14 -10.18 -8.33
CA LEU A 618 -23.68 -10.25 -8.23
C LEU A 618 -22.98 -10.04 -9.59
N GLU A 619 -23.48 -9.06 -10.36
CA GLU A 619 -22.97 -8.69 -11.68
C GLU A 619 -22.39 -7.27 -11.66
N ALA A 620 -21.27 -7.08 -12.35
CA ALA A 620 -20.58 -5.81 -12.48
C ALA A 620 -20.48 -5.41 -13.95
N THR A 621 -20.77 -4.15 -14.25
CA THR A 621 -20.70 -3.56 -15.59
C THR A 621 -19.66 -2.46 -15.59
N VAL A 622 -18.62 -2.60 -16.41
CA VAL A 622 -17.56 -1.61 -16.58
C VAL A 622 -17.74 -0.94 -17.93
N VAL A 623 -18.01 0.37 -17.94
CA VAL A 623 -18.14 1.19 -19.14
C VAL A 623 -16.82 1.90 -19.40
N LEU A 624 -16.33 1.82 -20.64
CA LEU A 624 -15.10 2.46 -21.07
C LEU A 624 -15.36 3.79 -21.77
N GLN A 625 -14.40 4.71 -21.70
CA GLN A 625 -14.50 6.03 -22.36
C GLN A 625 -14.67 5.94 -23.88
N SER A 626 -14.19 4.85 -24.49
CA SER A 626 -14.38 4.55 -25.91
C SER A 626 -15.81 4.13 -26.27
N GLY A 627 -16.61 3.72 -25.27
CA GLY A 627 -18.02 3.37 -25.40
C GLY A 627 -18.35 1.89 -25.20
N GLU A 628 -17.35 1.01 -25.23
CA GLU A 628 -17.54 -0.41 -24.98
C GLU A 628 -17.89 -0.69 -23.52
N VAL A 629 -18.71 -1.72 -23.30
CA VAL A 629 -19.23 -2.11 -22.00
C VAL A 629 -18.89 -3.57 -21.72
N ILE A 630 -18.17 -3.83 -20.63
CA ILE A 630 -17.72 -5.17 -20.23
C ILE A 630 -18.52 -5.63 -19.02
N ILE A 631 -19.11 -6.82 -19.10
CA ILE A 631 -19.91 -7.41 -18.04
C ILE A 631 -19.10 -8.52 -17.38
N TYR A 632 -19.05 -8.47 -16.05
CA TYR A 632 -18.43 -9.47 -15.20
C TYR A 632 -19.47 -10.08 -14.26
N ARG A 633 -19.29 -11.35 -13.91
CA ARG A 633 -20.14 -12.04 -12.93
C ARG A 633 -19.27 -12.60 -11.81
N LEU A 634 -19.70 -12.41 -10.57
CA LEU A 634 -19.04 -13.04 -9.42
C LEU A 634 -19.36 -14.54 -9.43
N SER A 635 -18.45 -15.33 -9.99
CA SER A 635 -18.62 -16.78 -10.16
C SER A 635 -17.43 -17.60 -9.65
N GLY A 636 -16.41 -16.92 -9.10
CA GLY A 636 -15.17 -17.57 -8.69
C GLY A 636 -14.24 -17.92 -9.87
N PRO A 637 -13.17 -18.70 -9.61
CA PRO A 637 -12.21 -19.13 -10.63
C PRO A 637 -12.92 -19.91 -11.73
N ARG A 638 -12.60 -19.60 -12.99
CA ARG A 638 -13.22 -20.26 -14.15
C ARG A 638 -12.15 -20.56 -15.21
N PRO A 639 -11.97 -21.83 -15.61
CA PRO A 639 -11.08 -22.16 -16.71
C PRO A 639 -11.62 -21.60 -18.03
N ALA A 640 -10.71 -21.37 -18.98
CA ALA A 640 -11.07 -20.98 -20.34
C ALA A 640 -11.95 -22.06 -20.98
N THR A 641 -13.09 -21.64 -21.55
CA THR A 641 -13.96 -22.55 -22.33
C THR A 641 -13.72 -22.37 -23.82
N ALA A 642 -14.13 -23.36 -24.63
CA ALA A 642 -14.12 -23.21 -26.08
C ALA A 642 -14.85 -21.93 -26.53
N ARG A 643 -14.27 -21.25 -27.52
CA ARG A 643 -14.83 -20.04 -28.13
C ARG A 643 -16.26 -20.31 -28.63
N ARG A 644 -17.14 -19.34 -28.40
CA ARG A 644 -18.51 -19.32 -28.94
C ARG A 644 -18.77 -17.93 -29.49
N ASP A 645 -19.31 -17.86 -30.69
CA ASP A 645 -19.73 -16.59 -31.27
C ASP A 645 -21.20 -16.30 -30.90
N SER A 646 -21.53 -15.02 -30.74
CA SER A 646 -22.90 -14.57 -30.54
C SER A 646 -23.62 -14.41 -31.88
N SER A 647 -24.94 -14.60 -31.91
CA SER A 647 -25.77 -14.25 -33.07
C SER A 647 -25.87 -12.73 -33.28
N ASP A 648 -25.63 -11.95 -32.23
CA ASP A 648 -25.65 -10.49 -32.29
C ASP A 648 -24.24 -9.94 -32.54
N PRO A 649 -24.01 -9.14 -33.61
CA PRO A 649 -22.68 -8.64 -33.95
C PRO A 649 -22.12 -7.65 -32.92
N GLU A 650 -22.98 -7.02 -32.11
CA GLU A 650 -22.58 -6.10 -31.06
C GLU A 650 -22.05 -6.81 -29.80
N LEU A 651 -22.21 -8.14 -29.70
CA LEU A 651 -21.81 -8.94 -28.54
C LEU A 651 -20.57 -9.79 -28.84
N ILE A 652 -19.63 -9.80 -27.89
CA ILE A 652 -18.47 -10.69 -27.84
C ILE A 652 -18.55 -11.49 -26.54
N LEU A 653 -18.73 -12.81 -26.65
CA LEU A 653 -18.74 -13.69 -25.48
C LEU A 653 -17.31 -13.89 -24.97
N LEU A 654 -17.10 -13.75 -23.66
CA LEU A 654 -15.77 -13.81 -23.04
C LEU A 654 -15.53 -15.11 -22.26
N GLY A 655 -16.28 -16.16 -22.61
CA GLY A 655 -16.13 -17.50 -22.02
C GLY A 655 -14.72 -18.07 -22.16
N HIS A 656 -14.00 -17.73 -23.22
CA HIS A 656 -12.63 -18.20 -23.45
C HIS A 656 -11.57 -17.46 -22.63
N VAL A 657 -11.88 -16.27 -22.09
CA VAL A 657 -10.95 -15.53 -21.24
C VAL A 657 -10.96 -16.17 -19.84
N PRO A 658 -9.83 -16.68 -19.34
CA PRO A 658 -9.77 -17.33 -18.03
C PRO A 658 -9.92 -16.29 -16.90
N SER A 659 -10.50 -16.71 -15.77
CA SER A 659 -10.52 -15.91 -14.54
C SER A 659 -9.90 -16.72 -13.40
N ARG A 660 -8.94 -16.11 -12.70
CA ARG A 660 -8.21 -16.76 -11.60
C ARG A 660 -8.97 -16.67 -10.26
N ARG A 661 -9.69 -15.57 -9.99
CA ARG A 661 -10.45 -15.33 -8.75
C ARG A 661 -11.60 -14.34 -8.98
N GLY A 662 -12.67 -14.46 -8.19
CA GLY A 662 -13.71 -13.43 -8.07
C GLY A 662 -14.62 -13.26 -9.27
N PHE A 663 -14.61 -12.06 -9.83
CA PHE A 663 -15.39 -11.65 -10.99
C PHE A 663 -14.78 -12.24 -12.27
N SER A 664 -15.57 -13.06 -12.98
CA SER A 664 -15.18 -13.60 -14.28
C SER A 664 -15.74 -12.77 -15.43
N PRO A 665 -14.97 -12.51 -16.50
CA PRO A 665 -15.49 -11.87 -17.70
C PRO A 665 -16.62 -12.70 -18.29
N TYR A 666 -17.73 -12.04 -18.64
CA TYR A 666 -18.92 -12.69 -19.17
C TYR A 666 -19.13 -12.38 -20.65
N PHE A 667 -19.37 -11.11 -21.00
CA PHE A 667 -19.40 -10.65 -22.39
C PHE A 667 -18.98 -9.18 -22.48
N LEU A 668 -18.53 -8.77 -23.66
CA LEU A 668 -18.33 -7.37 -24.05
C LEU A 668 -19.45 -6.97 -25.02
N PHE A 669 -20.03 -5.81 -24.78
CA PHE A 669 -21.00 -5.15 -25.65
C PHE A 669 -20.36 -3.91 -26.28
N GLY A 670 -20.24 -3.90 -27.60
CA GLY A 670 -19.57 -2.85 -28.36
C GLY A 670 -20.23 -2.62 -29.72
N PRO A 671 -21.22 -1.73 -29.82
CA PRO A 671 -21.92 -1.46 -31.08
C PRO A 671 -21.16 -0.48 -32.02
N GLY A 672 -19.96 -0.04 -31.65
CA GLY A 672 -19.14 0.87 -32.47
C GLY A 672 -19.73 2.28 -32.63
N ARG A 673 -20.42 2.79 -31.60
CA ARG A 673 -21.13 4.09 -31.65
C ARG A 673 -20.44 5.23 -30.88
N GLY A 674 -19.18 5.04 -30.47
CA GLY A 674 -18.44 5.99 -29.64
C GLY A 674 -18.95 6.01 -28.19
N HIS A 675 -18.69 7.11 -27.49
CA HIS A 675 -18.97 7.28 -26.06
C HIS A 675 -20.43 6.93 -25.68
N SER A 676 -20.60 6.26 -24.53
CA SER A 676 -21.92 5.95 -23.97
C SER A 676 -22.46 7.14 -23.17
N GLU A 677 -23.69 7.55 -23.46
CA GLU A 677 -24.34 8.70 -22.77
C GLU A 677 -24.97 8.30 -21.44
N ALA A 678 -25.47 7.07 -21.34
CA ALA A 678 -26.05 6.52 -20.12
C ALA A 678 -26.02 4.99 -20.14
N CYS A 679 -25.86 4.38 -18.96
CA CYS A 679 -25.92 2.93 -18.77
C CYS A 679 -26.71 2.59 -17.51
N ALA A 680 -27.50 1.52 -17.55
CA ALA A 680 -28.23 1.00 -16.40
C ALA A 680 -28.32 -0.53 -16.44
N ILE A 681 -27.91 -1.16 -15.34
CA ILE A 681 -28.04 -2.60 -15.09
C ILE A 681 -29.20 -2.86 -14.11
N SER A 682 -29.87 -4.00 -14.23
CA SER A 682 -30.89 -4.48 -13.30
C SER A 682 -30.48 -5.80 -12.65
N ASP A 683 -30.95 -6.05 -11.43
CA ASP A 683 -30.81 -7.34 -10.75
C ASP A 683 -31.66 -8.46 -11.39
N LEU A 684 -32.50 -8.12 -12.37
CA LEU A 684 -33.22 -9.06 -13.22
C LEU A 684 -32.44 -9.47 -14.47
N GLY A 685 -31.14 -9.18 -14.57
CA GLY A 685 -30.33 -9.62 -15.70
C GLY A 685 -30.63 -8.89 -17.01
N PHE A 686 -31.07 -7.63 -16.94
CA PHE A 686 -31.20 -6.74 -18.10
C PHE A 686 -30.20 -5.58 -18.02
N LEU A 687 -29.62 -5.25 -19.17
CA LEU A 687 -28.71 -4.11 -19.36
C LEU A 687 -29.35 -3.15 -20.38
N ALA A 688 -29.30 -1.86 -20.09
CA ALA A 688 -29.64 -0.81 -21.03
C ALA A 688 -28.45 0.13 -21.24
N VAL A 689 -28.11 0.40 -22.49
CA VAL A 689 -27.00 1.30 -22.85
C VAL A 689 -27.47 2.29 -23.91
N ALA A 690 -27.31 3.57 -23.62
CA ALA A 690 -27.58 4.66 -24.53
C ALA A 690 -26.27 5.22 -25.11
N TYR A 691 -26.35 5.59 -26.38
CA TYR A 691 -25.36 6.33 -27.14
C TYR A 691 -26.06 7.55 -27.75
N HIS A 692 -25.28 8.48 -28.30
CA HIS A 692 -25.76 9.76 -28.80
C HIS A 692 -27.08 9.72 -29.61
N ASN A 693 -27.28 8.72 -30.47
CA ASN A 693 -28.51 8.53 -31.27
C ASN A 693 -29.06 7.08 -31.21
N ALA A 694 -28.77 6.32 -30.15
CA ALA A 694 -29.22 4.94 -30.07
C ALA A 694 -29.44 4.47 -28.63
N LEU A 695 -30.42 3.58 -28.43
CA LEU A 695 -30.67 2.89 -27.17
C LEU A 695 -30.74 1.38 -27.43
N TYR A 696 -29.97 0.63 -26.67
CA TYR A 696 -29.93 -0.83 -26.70
C TYR A 696 -30.41 -1.40 -25.38
N VAL A 697 -31.17 -2.51 -25.44
CA VAL A 697 -31.53 -3.32 -24.28
C VAL A 697 -31.06 -4.74 -24.53
N VAL A 698 -30.32 -5.31 -23.57
CA VAL A 698 -29.69 -6.63 -23.64
C VAL A 698 -30.24 -7.50 -22.51
N ASN A 699 -30.65 -8.72 -22.83
CA ASN A 699 -30.97 -9.78 -21.86
C ASN A 699 -29.71 -10.58 -21.56
N MET A 700 -29.20 -10.47 -20.34
CA MET A 700 -27.91 -11.05 -19.94
C MET A 700 -27.98 -12.54 -19.57
N ARG A 701 -29.16 -13.18 -19.53
CA ARG A 701 -29.25 -14.61 -19.13
C ARG A 701 -28.75 -15.58 -20.22
N GLY A 702 -28.92 -15.19 -21.47
CA GLY A 702 -28.43 -15.86 -22.67
C GLY A 702 -28.10 -14.76 -23.68
N PRO A 703 -26.97 -14.04 -23.50
CA PRO A 703 -26.75 -12.67 -23.95
C PRO A 703 -27.33 -12.40 -25.33
N GLU A 704 -28.44 -11.66 -25.38
CA GLU A 704 -29.14 -11.33 -26.61
C GLU A 704 -29.58 -9.85 -26.60
N VAL A 705 -29.49 -9.18 -27.75
CA VAL A 705 -29.94 -7.81 -27.92
C VAL A 705 -31.45 -7.80 -28.20
N MET A 706 -32.24 -7.45 -27.18
CA MET A 706 -33.70 -7.41 -27.25
C MET A 706 -34.25 -6.18 -27.99
N LEU A 707 -33.58 -5.03 -27.86
CA LEU A 707 -33.99 -3.76 -28.47
C LEU A 707 -32.81 -3.11 -29.17
N ARG A 708 -33.06 -2.67 -30.42
CA ARG A 708 -32.17 -1.79 -31.19
C ARG A 708 -32.97 -0.56 -31.61
N HIS A 709 -32.96 0.47 -30.77
CA HIS A 709 -33.59 1.74 -31.11
C HIS A 709 -32.52 2.69 -31.63
N VAL A 710 -32.66 3.17 -32.87
CA VAL A 710 -31.76 4.14 -33.49
C VAL A 710 -32.61 5.28 -34.01
N ASP A 711 -32.30 6.51 -33.58
CA ASP A 711 -33.02 7.69 -34.05
C ASP A 711 -32.61 7.94 -35.53
N GLU A 712 -33.56 7.81 -36.47
CA GLU A 712 -33.29 8.04 -37.89
C GLU A 712 -33.04 9.54 -38.15
N LYS A 713 -31.98 9.87 -38.91
CA LYS A 713 -31.83 11.23 -39.46
C LYS A 713 -33.07 11.53 -40.32
N PRO A 714 -33.71 12.71 -40.22
CA PRO A 714 -34.80 13.05 -41.10
C PRO A 714 -34.31 12.95 -42.55
N ALA A 715 -34.91 12.02 -43.31
CA ALA A 715 -34.66 11.91 -44.73
C ALA A 715 -34.88 13.29 -45.36
N LYS A 716 -33.99 13.71 -46.25
CA LYS A 716 -34.10 14.96 -47.03
C LYS A 716 -35.41 14.94 -47.85
N GLY A 717 -36.50 15.34 -47.22
CA GLY A 717 -37.80 15.55 -47.84
C GLY A 717 -37.80 16.90 -48.55
N LYS A 718 -38.30 16.88 -49.78
CA LYS A 718 -38.30 17.97 -50.76
C LYS A 718 -38.70 19.34 -50.18
N HIS A 719 -37.93 20.35 -50.61
CA HIS A 719 -38.18 21.78 -50.51
C HIS A 719 -39.66 22.18 -50.33
N VAL A 720 -40.00 22.69 -49.15
CA VAL A 720 -41.00 23.76 -49.01
C VAL A 720 -40.24 24.97 -48.49
N ALA A 721 -40.15 25.99 -49.35
CA ALA A 721 -39.39 27.20 -49.08
C ALA A 721 -40.12 28.07 -48.04
N GLY A 722 -39.40 28.46 -46.99
CA GLY A 722 -39.80 29.57 -46.12
C GLY A 722 -39.80 29.23 -44.64
N LEU A 723 -38.63 29.05 -44.03
CA LEU A 723 -38.22 29.52 -42.69
C LEU A 723 -36.81 28.99 -42.39
N ILE A 724 -36.05 29.79 -41.66
CA ILE A 724 -34.62 29.66 -41.33
C ILE A 724 -34.24 28.21 -40.94
N PRO A 725 -33.13 27.63 -41.46
CA PRO A 725 -32.69 26.30 -41.05
C PRO A 725 -32.16 26.35 -39.61
N GLY A 726 -33.04 26.07 -38.64
CA GLY A 726 -32.61 25.75 -37.28
C GLY A 726 -31.82 24.45 -37.30
N HIS A 727 -30.64 24.44 -36.69
CA HIS A 727 -29.92 23.21 -36.36
C HIS A 727 -30.89 22.28 -35.63
N ALA A 728 -31.18 21.11 -36.20
CA ALA A 728 -31.84 20.04 -35.46
C ALA A 728 -30.86 19.58 -34.37
N GLU A 729 -30.99 20.13 -33.16
CA GLU A 729 -30.22 19.68 -32.00
C GLU A 729 -30.55 18.21 -31.74
N SER A 730 -29.52 17.37 -31.64
CA SER A 730 -29.64 15.97 -31.21
C SER A 730 -30.23 15.90 -29.80
N ASP A 731 -31.16 14.98 -29.55
CA ASP A 731 -31.80 14.80 -28.24
C ASP A 731 -31.42 13.44 -27.61
N PRO A 732 -30.18 13.30 -27.08
CA PRO A 732 -29.67 12.03 -26.58
C PRO A 732 -30.37 11.60 -25.28
N VAL A 733 -30.41 10.29 -25.04
CA VAL A 733 -30.81 9.71 -23.75
C VAL A 733 -29.65 9.88 -22.76
N THR A 734 -29.88 10.60 -21.68
CA THR A 734 -28.86 11.02 -20.70
C THR A 734 -29.02 10.34 -19.33
N SER A 735 -30.16 9.70 -19.08
CA SER A 735 -30.38 8.95 -17.85
C SER A 735 -31.33 7.77 -18.08
N LEU A 736 -31.04 6.66 -17.43
CA LEU A 736 -31.75 5.38 -17.54
C LEU A 736 -32.04 4.85 -16.13
N VAL A 737 -33.26 4.36 -15.90
CA VAL A 737 -33.60 3.68 -14.64
C VAL A 737 -34.51 2.47 -14.88
N TRP A 738 -34.12 1.34 -14.29
CA TRP A 738 -34.91 0.11 -14.26
C TRP A 738 -35.80 0.09 -13.03
N THR A 739 -37.08 -0.26 -13.20
CA THR A 739 -38.05 -0.29 -12.11
C THR A 739 -39.10 -1.38 -12.30
N ILE A 740 -39.72 -1.83 -11.20
CA ILE A 740 -40.98 -2.56 -11.23
C ILE A 740 -42.06 -1.65 -10.66
N SER A 741 -42.94 -1.15 -11.53
CA SER A 741 -43.89 -0.09 -11.17
C SER A 741 -45.17 -0.20 -11.98
N ARG A 742 -46.17 0.62 -11.64
CA ARG A 742 -47.45 0.79 -12.36
C ARG A 742 -47.41 2.02 -13.28
N LEU A 743 -48.30 2.07 -14.28
CA LEU A 743 -48.59 3.31 -15.02
C LEU A 743 -49.92 3.87 -14.55
N ALA A 744 -50.20 5.13 -14.89
CA ALA A 744 -51.47 5.77 -14.60
C ALA A 744 -52.68 5.01 -15.18
N LYS A 745 -52.51 4.34 -16.33
CA LYS A 745 -53.54 3.57 -17.02
C LYS A 745 -53.33 2.05 -16.98
N ASP A 746 -52.22 1.58 -16.41
CA ASP A 746 -51.88 0.17 -16.26
C ASP A 746 -51.66 -0.14 -14.77
N PRO A 747 -52.65 -0.75 -14.09
CA PRO A 747 -52.59 -1.02 -12.67
C PRO A 747 -51.67 -2.20 -12.34
N GLU A 748 -51.11 -2.91 -13.31
CA GLU A 748 -50.18 -3.99 -13.04
C GLU A 748 -48.75 -3.47 -12.88
N ALA A 749 -48.05 -4.01 -11.87
CA ALA A 749 -46.64 -3.74 -11.67
C ALA A 749 -45.83 -4.60 -12.65
N ARG A 750 -45.14 -3.95 -13.59
CA ARG A 750 -44.37 -4.62 -14.64
C ARG A 750 -42.94 -4.12 -14.63
N VAL A 751 -42.02 -4.91 -15.18
CA VAL A 751 -40.62 -4.52 -15.38
C VAL A 751 -40.58 -3.42 -16.45
N ARG A 752 -40.06 -2.24 -16.12
CA ARG A 752 -39.99 -1.09 -17.01
C ARG A 752 -38.63 -0.42 -17.00
N LEU A 753 -38.23 0.09 -18.16
CA LEU A 753 -37.09 0.97 -18.34
C LEU A 753 -37.61 2.38 -18.63
N VAL A 754 -37.16 3.36 -17.85
CA VAL A 754 -37.43 4.78 -18.10
C VAL A 754 -36.18 5.40 -18.70
N ALA A 755 -36.28 5.91 -19.93
CA ALA A 755 -35.20 6.54 -20.67
C ALA A 755 -35.47 8.04 -20.82
N MET A 756 -34.65 8.87 -20.16
CA MET A 756 -34.82 10.33 -20.10
C MET A 756 -33.90 11.01 -21.11
N ARG A 757 -34.45 11.94 -21.89
CA ARG A 757 -33.71 12.67 -22.93
C ARG A 757 -33.32 14.08 -22.49
N ALA A 758 -32.30 14.64 -23.13
CA ALA A 758 -31.76 15.97 -22.80
C ALA A 758 -32.81 17.09 -22.89
N SER A 759 -33.75 16.99 -23.83
CA SER A 759 -34.90 17.89 -24.02
C SER A 759 -35.87 17.93 -22.83
N GLY A 760 -35.87 16.90 -21.99
CA GLY A 760 -36.85 16.67 -20.92
C GLY A 760 -38.04 15.81 -21.34
N HIS A 761 -38.08 15.29 -22.56
CA HIS A 761 -38.95 14.16 -22.92
C HIS A 761 -38.39 12.86 -22.33
N TYR A 762 -39.26 11.90 -22.03
CA TYR A 762 -38.81 10.58 -21.60
C TYR A 762 -39.70 9.48 -22.15
N GLN A 763 -39.12 8.30 -22.32
CA GLN A 763 -39.76 7.13 -22.89
C GLN A 763 -39.80 6.01 -21.87
N VAL A 764 -40.94 5.33 -21.77
CA VAL A 764 -41.14 4.20 -20.86
C VAL A 764 -41.30 2.93 -21.69
N TYR A 765 -40.34 2.02 -21.57
CA TYR A 765 -40.36 0.70 -22.21
C TYR A 765 -40.84 -0.34 -21.20
N THR A 766 -41.84 -1.15 -21.57
CA THR A 766 -42.35 -2.25 -20.74
C THR A 766 -41.80 -3.57 -21.25
N LEU A 767 -41.24 -4.38 -20.35
CA LEU A 767 -40.82 -5.74 -20.66
C LEU A 767 -41.90 -6.75 -20.26
N THR A 768 -42.21 -7.67 -21.17
CA THR A 768 -43.21 -8.74 -20.94
C THR A 768 -42.64 -10.11 -21.26
N GLN A 769 -43.11 -11.13 -20.54
CA GLN A 769 -42.76 -12.52 -20.84
C GLN A 769 -43.66 -13.03 -21.98
N THR A 770 -43.07 -13.77 -22.92
CA THR A 770 -43.73 -14.28 -24.13
C THR A 770 -43.68 -15.81 -24.18
N GLY A 771 -44.85 -16.47 -24.19
CA GLY A 771 -45.00 -17.92 -24.33
C GLY A 771 -45.25 -18.69 -23.03
N SER A 772 -45.45 -20.01 -23.13
CA SER A 772 -45.66 -20.90 -21.97
C SER A 772 -44.38 -21.28 -21.23
N SER A 773 -43.20 -20.94 -21.78
CA SER A 773 -41.92 -21.01 -21.10
C SER A 773 -41.57 -19.65 -20.48
N THR A 774 -41.25 -19.65 -19.19
CA THR A 774 -40.93 -18.47 -18.37
C THR A 774 -39.61 -17.76 -18.76
N GLN A 775 -38.98 -18.12 -19.88
CA GLN A 775 -37.61 -17.70 -20.22
C GLN A 775 -37.48 -16.64 -21.32
N ARG A 776 -38.52 -16.37 -22.13
CA ARG A 776 -38.41 -15.42 -23.26
C ARG A 776 -39.09 -14.09 -22.96
N TRP A 777 -38.30 -13.01 -22.99
CA TRP A 777 -38.79 -11.64 -22.76
C TRP A 777 -38.90 -10.86 -24.06
N ALA A 778 -39.84 -9.93 -24.13
CA ALA A 778 -40.00 -9.00 -25.24
C ALA A 778 -40.12 -7.56 -24.72
N CYS A 779 -39.68 -6.60 -25.53
CA CYS A 779 -39.80 -5.17 -25.24
C CYS A 779 -40.95 -4.58 -26.06
N GLU A 780 -41.95 -4.01 -25.37
CA GLU A 780 -43.09 -3.36 -26.01
C GLU A 780 -42.73 -2.00 -26.62
N LYS A 781 -43.62 -1.45 -27.45
CA LYS A 781 -43.44 -0.09 -27.99
C LYS A 781 -43.42 0.92 -26.83
N PRO A 782 -42.46 1.86 -26.81
CA PRO A 782 -42.35 2.81 -25.72
C PRO A 782 -43.51 3.78 -25.67
N ILE A 783 -43.87 4.20 -24.46
CA ILE A 783 -44.76 5.34 -24.22
C ILE A 783 -43.90 6.58 -24.06
N THR A 784 -44.06 7.56 -24.95
CA THR A 784 -43.43 8.88 -24.82
C THR A 784 -44.25 9.75 -23.88
N VAL A 785 -43.58 10.38 -22.93
CA VAL A 785 -44.17 11.30 -21.96
C VAL A 785 -43.45 12.64 -22.01
N ASP A 786 -44.24 13.72 -22.05
CA ASP A 786 -43.75 15.09 -22.10
C ASP A 786 -43.70 15.72 -20.71
N GLY A 787 -42.93 16.79 -20.57
CA GLY A 787 -42.91 17.58 -19.35
C GLY A 787 -42.05 17.01 -18.23
N GLY A 788 -41.13 16.08 -18.54
CA GLY A 788 -40.01 15.69 -17.67
C GLY A 788 -39.01 16.82 -17.45
N VAL A 789 -37.91 16.53 -16.76
CA VAL A 789 -36.92 17.55 -16.38
C VAL A 789 -35.90 17.76 -17.51
N PRO A 790 -35.59 19.00 -17.93
CA PRO A 790 -34.60 19.24 -18.97
C PRO A 790 -33.18 19.00 -18.43
N HIS A 791 -32.29 18.50 -19.31
CA HIS A 791 -30.92 18.09 -18.98
C HIS A 791 -30.87 17.21 -17.72
N PRO A 792 -31.50 16.01 -17.74
CA PRO A 792 -31.46 15.09 -16.62
C PRO A 792 -30.01 14.76 -16.26
N LEU A 793 -29.70 14.72 -14.97
CA LEU A 793 -28.38 14.31 -14.52
C LEU A 793 -28.27 12.78 -14.59
N PRO A 794 -27.12 12.22 -15.02
CA PRO A 794 -26.91 10.78 -15.04
C PRO A 794 -27.14 10.19 -13.65
N ARG A 795 -27.87 9.06 -13.58
CA ARG A 795 -28.16 8.33 -12.33
C ARG A 795 -28.97 9.12 -11.27
N CYS A 796 -29.63 10.22 -11.66
CA CYS A 796 -30.41 11.05 -10.74
C CYS A 796 -31.92 10.91 -10.97
N ALA A 797 -32.36 9.67 -11.21
CA ALA A 797 -33.74 9.29 -11.42
C ALA A 797 -34.13 8.17 -10.45
N PHE A 798 -35.23 8.35 -9.74
CA PHE A 798 -35.66 7.41 -8.71
C PHE A 798 -37.14 7.07 -8.89
N VAL A 799 -37.50 5.82 -8.65
CA VAL A 799 -38.89 5.38 -8.59
C VAL A 799 -39.13 4.82 -7.21
N ILE A 800 -40.04 5.44 -6.46
CA ILE A 800 -40.29 5.12 -5.05
C ILE A 800 -41.76 4.77 -4.80
N ASP A 801 -42.02 4.06 -3.72
CA ASP A 801 -43.35 3.76 -3.22
C ASP A 801 -44.01 5.04 -2.66
N SER A 802 -45.27 5.30 -3.05
CA SER A 802 -45.98 6.51 -2.63
C SER A 802 -46.34 6.58 -1.14
N LYS A 803 -46.31 5.45 -0.42
CA LYS A 803 -46.63 5.39 1.02
C LYS A 803 -45.38 5.23 1.87
N THR A 804 -44.45 4.37 1.45
CA THR A 804 -43.28 4.05 2.28
C THR A 804 -42.04 4.83 1.88
N GLY A 805 -41.99 5.42 0.68
CA GLY A 805 -40.79 6.09 0.15
C GLY A 805 -39.68 5.15 -0.33
N VAL A 806 -39.83 3.85 -0.09
CA VAL A 806 -38.83 2.83 -0.46
C VAL A 806 -38.70 2.75 -1.98
N GLY A 807 -37.47 2.57 -2.46
CA GLY A 807 -37.17 2.39 -3.88
C GLY A 807 -37.88 1.18 -4.50
N LEU A 808 -38.21 1.30 -5.78
CA LEU A 808 -38.86 0.27 -6.59
C LEU A 808 -37.93 -0.24 -7.71
N PRO A 809 -36.73 -0.76 -7.39
CA PRO A 809 -35.80 -1.25 -8.40
C PRO A 809 -36.34 -2.50 -9.12
N ALA A 810 -35.77 -2.81 -10.28
CA ALA A 810 -36.04 -4.06 -10.97
C ALA A 810 -35.20 -5.22 -10.38
N SER A 811 -35.71 -5.81 -9.29
CA SER A 811 -35.07 -6.93 -8.58
C SER A 811 -35.95 -8.18 -8.51
N PRO A 812 -35.36 -9.37 -8.31
CA PRO A 812 -36.10 -10.62 -8.03
C PRO A 812 -37.10 -10.50 -6.88
N SER A 813 -36.69 -9.89 -5.77
CA SER A 813 -37.51 -9.67 -4.57
C SER A 813 -38.77 -8.85 -4.89
N ARG A 814 -38.62 -7.76 -5.66
CA ARG A 814 -39.73 -6.92 -6.10
C ARG A 814 -40.61 -7.58 -7.16
N LEU A 815 -40.04 -8.38 -8.06
CA LEU A 815 -40.81 -9.11 -9.06
C LEU A 815 -41.73 -10.15 -8.42
N ALA A 816 -41.24 -10.86 -7.39
CA ALA A 816 -42.05 -11.79 -6.62
C ALA A 816 -43.17 -11.07 -5.83
N ALA A 817 -42.90 -9.86 -5.33
CA ALA A 817 -43.89 -9.05 -4.62
C ALA A 817 -44.94 -8.41 -5.55
N ALA A 818 -44.70 -8.35 -6.87
CA ALA A 818 -45.54 -7.62 -7.84
C ALA A 818 -46.97 -8.18 -7.96
N ASP A 819 -47.18 -9.46 -7.63
CA ASP A 819 -48.49 -10.13 -7.67
C ASP A 819 -49.39 -9.77 -6.45
N GLY A 820 -48.84 -9.10 -5.44
CA GLY A 820 -49.57 -8.65 -4.25
C GLY A 820 -50.27 -7.29 -4.38
N PRO A 821 -50.94 -6.81 -3.31
CA PRO A 821 -51.57 -5.48 -3.30
C PRO A 821 -50.51 -4.38 -3.43
N GLN A 822 -50.41 -3.74 -4.60
CA GLN A 822 -49.46 -2.63 -4.77
C GLN A 822 -50.07 -1.28 -4.41
N THR A 823 -49.20 -0.38 -3.99
CA THR A 823 -49.39 1.08 -3.86
C THR A 823 -49.06 1.78 -5.19
N PRO A 824 -49.49 3.04 -5.38
CA PRO A 824 -48.98 3.87 -6.46
C PRO A 824 -47.46 4.11 -6.32
N SER A 825 -46.78 4.32 -7.45
CA SER A 825 -45.36 4.70 -7.47
C SER A 825 -45.21 6.21 -7.64
N ILE A 826 -44.03 6.76 -7.34
CA ILE A 826 -43.67 8.16 -7.60
C ILE A 826 -42.34 8.17 -8.34
N LEU A 827 -42.31 8.87 -9.49
CA LEU A 827 -41.10 9.07 -10.27
C LEU A 827 -40.48 10.43 -9.91
N VAL A 828 -39.27 10.41 -9.37
CA VAL A 828 -38.47 11.59 -9.04
C VAL A 828 -37.41 11.77 -10.14
N MET A 829 -37.46 12.89 -10.85
CA MET A 829 -36.50 13.26 -11.89
C MET A 829 -35.71 14.48 -11.47
N VAL A 830 -34.39 14.41 -11.60
CA VAL A 830 -33.51 15.53 -11.27
C VAL A 830 -32.62 15.88 -12.46
N GLY A 831 -32.60 17.17 -12.82
CA GLY A 831 -31.82 17.72 -13.92
C GLY A 831 -30.96 18.89 -13.45
N ALA A 832 -30.11 19.40 -14.33
CA ALA A 832 -29.11 20.40 -13.98
C ALA A 832 -29.68 21.70 -13.37
N LYS A 833 -30.97 22.01 -13.61
CA LYS A 833 -31.65 23.25 -13.18
C LYS A 833 -32.89 23.03 -12.30
N GLY A 834 -33.17 21.81 -11.87
CA GLY A 834 -34.32 21.55 -11.00
C GLY A 834 -34.72 20.09 -10.90
N ALA A 835 -35.78 19.82 -10.14
CA ALA A 835 -36.34 18.48 -9.94
C ALA A 835 -37.87 18.48 -10.10
N ARG A 836 -38.42 17.32 -10.46
CA ARG A 836 -39.86 17.09 -10.65
C ARG A 836 -40.26 15.72 -10.09
N CYS A 837 -41.42 15.65 -9.46
CA CYS A 837 -42.04 14.40 -9.00
C CYS A 837 -43.33 14.14 -9.78
N PHE A 838 -43.56 12.91 -10.20
CA PHE A 838 -44.75 12.49 -10.95
C PHE A 838 -45.45 11.32 -10.26
N ALA A 839 -46.78 11.31 -10.35
CA ALA A 839 -47.62 10.20 -9.96
C ALA A 839 -47.43 9.04 -10.93
N ASN A 840 -47.05 7.88 -10.41
CA ASN A 840 -46.56 6.76 -11.21
C ASN A 840 -45.43 7.18 -12.16
N VAL A 841 -45.08 6.31 -13.11
CA VAL A 841 -44.03 6.63 -14.08
C VAL A 841 -44.48 7.61 -15.17
N ASN A 842 -45.79 7.69 -15.46
CA ASN A 842 -46.33 8.50 -16.57
C ASN A 842 -47.61 9.28 -16.23
N GLY A 843 -47.90 9.49 -14.95
CA GLY A 843 -49.08 10.25 -14.51
C GLY A 843 -48.81 11.73 -14.33
N GLU A 844 -49.69 12.39 -13.57
CA GLU A 844 -49.65 13.83 -13.35
C GLU A 844 -48.47 14.26 -12.47
N ARG A 845 -47.99 15.50 -12.64
CA ARG A 845 -46.91 16.06 -11.84
C ARG A 845 -47.41 16.41 -10.43
N ILE A 846 -46.72 15.91 -9.41
CA ILE A 846 -47.00 16.12 -7.99
C ILE A 846 -46.23 17.35 -7.48
N GLY A 847 -44.92 17.40 -7.72
CA GLY A 847 -44.01 18.43 -7.18
C GLY A 847 -43.05 18.98 -8.23
N LYS A 848 -42.56 20.20 -8.02
CA LYS A 848 -41.56 20.84 -8.89
C LYS A 848 -40.72 21.85 -8.10
N VAL A 849 -39.41 21.82 -8.33
CA VAL A 849 -38.47 22.87 -7.90
C VAL A 849 -37.55 23.28 -9.04
N GLU A 850 -37.19 24.57 -9.08
CA GLU A 850 -36.20 25.13 -10.01
C GLU A 850 -35.03 25.78 -9.24
N TRP A 851 -33.81 25.51 -9.69
CA TRP A 851 -32.59 26.06 -9.11
C TRP A 851 -32.11 27.27 -9.91
N GLY A 852 -32.00 28.39 -9.21
CA GLY A 852 -31.38 29.60 -9.77
C GLY A 852 -29.85 29.48 -9.83
N SER A 853 -29.20 30.42 -10.53
CA SER A 853 -27.73 30.46 -10.69
C SER A 853 -26.93 30.54 -9.38
N LYS A 854 -27.58 30.93 -8.27
CA LYS A 854 -26.95 31.01 -6.94
C LYS A 854 -26.67 29.64 -6.30
N VAL A 855 -27.35 28.58 -6.74
CA VAL A 855 -27.16 27.21 -6.23
C VAL A 855 -25.82 26.63 -6.68
N GLY A 856 -25.30 27.06 -7.83
CA GLY A 856 -24.08 26.49 -8.42
C GLY A 856 -24.36 25.25 -9.26
N ILE A 857 -23.34 24.44 -9.47
CA ILE A 857 -23.41 23.20 -10.26
C ILE A 857 -23.75 22.06 -9.31
N ILE A 858 -24.74 21.26 -9.69
CA ILE A 858 -25.12 20.05 -8.94
C ILE A 858 -24.03 18.99 -9.11
N GLN A 859 -23.54 18.45 -8.01
CA GLN A 859 -22.48 17.43 -7.98
C GLN A 859 -23.01 16.04 -7.62
N GLY A 860 -24.04 15.96 -6.77
CA GLY A 860 -24.61 14.70 -6.32
C GLY A 860 -26.08 14.85 -5.95
N VAL A 861 -26.83 13.77 -6.13
CA VAL A 861 -28.26 13.70 -5.84
C VAL A 861 -28.56 12.32 -5.29
N GLN A 862 -29.30 12.25 -4.18
CA GLN A 862 -29.69 10.98 -3.59
C GLN A 862 -30.98 11.16 -2.78
N ILE A 863 -31.82 10.13 -2.76
CA ILE A 863 -32.90 10.04 -1.77
C ILE A 863 -32.29 9.47 -0.50
N VAL A 864 -32.35 10.25 0.58
CA VAL A 864 -31.83 9.88 1.89
C VAL A 864 -32.97 9.41 2.77
N GLU A 865 -32.79 8.25 3.37
CA GLU A 865 -33.69 7.61 4.32
C GLU A 865 -33.11 7.68 5.73
N LYS A 866 -33.94 8.08 6.69
CA LYS A 866 -33.64 7.95 8.11
C LYS A 866 -34.95 7.83 8.90
N LEU A 867 -35.00 6.87 9.81
CA LEU A 867 -36.19 6.53 10.62
C LEU A 867 -37.45 6.23 9.77
N GLY A 868 -37.29 5.75 8.53
CA GLY A 868 -38.39 5.47 7.60
C GLY A 868 -38.92 6.72 6.86
N SER A 869 -38.45 7.92 7.20
CA SER A 869 -38.70 9.14 6.44
C SER A 869 -37.68 9.30 5.31
N HIS A 870 -38.10 9.92 4.20
CA HIS A 870 -37.36 10.04 2.96
C HIS A 870 -37.36 11.49 2.47
N VAL A 871 -36.18 11.98 2.08
CA VAL A 871 -35.99 13.33 1.52
C VAL A 871 -35.08 13.28 0.29
N LEU A 872 -35.22 14.26 -0.59
CA LEU A 872 -34.29 14.45 -1.71
C LEU A 872 -33.16 15.38 -1.26
N VAL A 873 -31.92 14.87 -1.28
CA VAL A 873 -30.72 15.66 -0.99
C VAL A 873 -29.96 15.93 -2.28
N VAL A 874 -29.59 17.20 -2.47
CA VAL A 874 -28.89 17.69 -3.66
C VAL A 874 -27.65 18.45 -3.24
N THR A 875 -26.47 17.92 -3.58
CA THR A 875 -25.18 18.51 -3.25
C THR A 875 -24.64 19.34 -4.41
N THR A 876 -23.90 20.40 -4.08
CA THR A 876 -23.42 21.38 -5.05
C THR A 876 -21.92 21.61 -4.94
N ASN A 877 -21.33 22.14 -6.01
CA ASN A 877 -19.92 22.55 -6.05
C ASN A 877 -19.57 23.73 -5.12
N ARG A 878 -20.55 24.28 -4.39
CA ARG A 878 -20.37 25.29 -3.36
C ARG A 878 -20.31 24.70 -1.95
N ASN A 879 -20.22 23.38 -1.85
CA ASN A 879 -20.25 22.62 -0.60
C ASN A 879 -21.56 22.82 0.17
N ASP A 880 -22.66 22.98 -0.56
CA ASP A 880 -24.01 23.03 0.01
C ASP A 880 -24.76 21.73 -0.30
N ALA A 881 -25.46 21.18 0.70
CA ALA A 881 -26.48 20.15 0.54
C ALA A 881 -27.87 20.78 0.74
N LEU A 882 -28.65 20.82 -0.33
CA LEU A 882 -30.03 21.27 -0.34
C LEU A 882 -30.95 20.08 -0.06
N VAL A 883 -31.82 20.21 0.95
CA VAL A 883 -32.75 19.16 1.36
C VAL A 883 -34.18 19.55 0.96
N TYR A 884 -34.88 18.65 0.27
CA TYR A 884 -36.25 18.83 -0.21
C TYR A 884 -37.18 17.73 0.29
N SER A 885 -38.43 18.11 0.60
CA SER A 885 -39.48 17.15 0.95
C SER A 885 -39.86 16.27 -0.25
N LEU A 886 -40.27 15.04 0.02
CA LEU A 886 -40.84 14.14 -0.99
C LEU A 886 -42.30 13.85 -0.66
N PRO A 887 -43.21 13.82 -1.66
CA PRO A 887 -43.00 14.08 -3.09
C PRO A 887 -43.17 15.56 -3.52
N HIS A 888 -43.46 16.47 -2.58
CA HIS A 888 -43.88 17.84 -2.89
C HIS A 888 -42.73 18.78 -3.32
N LEU A 889 -41.47 18.41 -3.05
CA LEU A 889 -40.26 19.19 -3.36
C LEU A 889 -40.23 20.58 -2.70
N GLU A 890 -40.76 20.68 -1.48
CA GLU A 890 -40.61 21.88 -0.65
C GLU A 890 -39.17 21.96 -0.14
N HIS A 891 -38.54 23.13 -0.22
CA HIS A 891 -37.22 23.33 0.36
C HIS A 891 -37.31 23.29 1.88
N LEU A 892 -36.61 22.35 2.50
CA LEU A 892 -36.61 22.18 3.95
C LEU A 892 -35.47 22.98 4.57
N LEU A 893 -34.23 22.72 4.14
CA LEU A 893 -33.04 23.37 4.68
C LEU A 893 -31.83 23.27 3.73
N THR A 894 -30.76 24.00 4.07
CA THR A 894 -29.47 23.98 3.37
C THR A 894 -28.35 23.73 4.37
N LEU A 895 -27.65 22.61 4.23
CA LEU A 895 -26.51 22.26 5.08
C LEU A 895 -25.21 22.69 4.42
N LYS A 896 -24.30 23.23 5.23
CA LYS A 896 -22.92 23.47 4.82
C LYS A 896 -22.13 22.20 5.03
N LEU A 897 -21.61 21.64 3.93
CA LEU A 897 -20.71 20.51 3.96
C LEU A 897 -19.29 21.01 4.28
N PRO A 898 -18.41 20.13 4.79
CA PRO A 898 -17.01 20.45 5.05
C PRO A 898 -16.34 21.13 3.85
N PRO A 899 -15.51 22.18 4.04
CA PRO A 899 -14.94 22.97 2.96
C PRO A 899 -13.80 22.22 2.26
N VAL A 900 -14.13 21.20 1.49
CA VAL A 900 -13.18 20.36 0.76
C VAL A 900 -13.32 20.63 -0.74
N SER A 901 -12.18 20.77 -1.43
CA SER A 901 -12.14 20.89 -2.89
C SER A 901 -12.27 19.50 -3.51
N TRP A 902 -13.50 19.05 -3.71
CA TRP A 902 -13.80 17.77 -4.36
C TRP A 902 -14.10 17.87 -5.86
N SER A 903 -13.63 16.88 -6.62
CA SER A 903 -14.00 16.68 -8.02
C SER A 903 -15.36 16.01 -8.18
N SER A 904 -15.71 15.10 -7.26
CA SER A 904 -16.99 14.40 -7.22
C SER A 904 -17.34 13.94 -5.81
N LEU A 905 -18.65 13.80 -5.56
CA LEU A 905 -19.24 13.27 -4.33
C LEU A 905 -20.08 12.04 -4.67
N SER A 906 -19.96 10.99 -3.86
CA SER A 906 -20.88 9.85 -3.88
C SER A 906 -21.61 9.76 -2.53
N LEU A 907 -22.93 10.00 -2.52
CA LEU A 907 -23.81 9.85 -1.36
C LEU A 907 -24.51 8.47 -1.42
N ASP A 908 -24.70 7.82 -0.27
CA ASP A 908 -25.57 6.63 -0.15
C ASP A 908 -26.96 6.98 0.40
N GLU A 909 -27.90 6.03 0.41
CA GLU A 909 -29.25 6.28 0.93
C GLU A 909 -29.31 6.58 2.43
N SER A 910 -28.25 6.35 3.21
CA SER A 910 -28.22 6.68 4.64
C SER A 910 -27.75 8.12 4.92
N GLY A 911 -27.30 8.84 3.89
CA GLY A 911 -26.72 10.17 4.03
C GLY A 911 -25.22 10.15 4.33
N ASP A 912 -24.54 9.01 4.22
CA ASP A 912 -23.08 8.95 4.27
C ASP A 912 -22.51 9.21 2.87
N PHE A 913 -21.39 9.91 2.79
CA PHE A 913 -20.76 10.26 1.52
C PHE A 913 -19.26 10.04 1.52
N ILE A 914 -18.72 9.82 0.32
CA ILE A 914 -17.31 9.95 0.03
C ILE A 914 -17.05 11.06 -0.97
N ALA A 915 -16.05 11.86 -0.66
CA ALA A 915 -15.59 13.02 -1.40
C ALA A 915 -14.17 12.81 -1.90
N TRP A 916 -13.89 13.13 -3.15
CA TRP A 916 -12.59 12.88 -3.77
C TRP A 916 -11.84 14.16 -4.08
N THR A 917 -10.62 14.29 -3.57
CA THR A 917 -9.75 15.45 -3.82
C THR A 917 -8.61 15.05 -4.78
N PRO A 918 -8.68 15.47 -6.05
CA PRO A 918 -7.62 15.20 -7.01
C PRO A 918 -6.38 16.06 -6.74
N HIS A 919 -5.22 15.53 -7.09
CA HIS A 919 -3.99 16.29 -7.14
C HIS A 919 -4.06 17.33 -8.28
N PRO A 920 -3.74 18.61 -8.05
CA PRO A 920 -3.97 19.68 -9.03
C PRO A 920 -3.31 19.45 -10.40
N SER A 921 -2.13 18.83 -10.44
CA SER A 921 -1.39 18.60 -11.70
C SER A 921 -1.53 17.18 -12.24
N ALA A 922 -1.70 16.17 -11.39
CA ALA A 922 -1.69 14.76 -11.79
C ALA A 922 -3.10 14.21 -12.07
N GLY A 923 -4.15 14.88 -11.58
CA GLY A 923 -5.54 14.44 -11.70
C GLY A 923 -5.90 13.20 -10.88
N THR A 924 -4.92 12.47 -10.35
CA THR A 924 -5.10 11.33 -9.43
C THR A 924 -5.56 11.80 -8.06
N ILE A 925 -6.37 11.00 -7.39
CA ILE A 925 -6.85 11.28 -6.03
C ILE A 925 -5.70 11.14 -5.04
N HIS A 926 -5.43 12.20 -4.28
CA HIS A 926 -4.44 12.19 -3.19
C HIS A 926 -5.09 12.20 -1.80
N GLN A 927 -6.39 12.46 -1.72
CA GLN A 927 -7.14 12.45 -0.48
C GLN A 927 -8.62 12.11 -0.74
N ALA A 928 -9.20 11.34 0.17
CA ALA A 928 -10.62 11.07 0.21
C ALA A 928 -11.21 11.42 1.58
N THR A 929 -12.35 12.11 1.58
CA THR A 929 -13.06 12.47 2.82
C THR A 929 -14.33 11.64 2.91
N TYR A 930 -14.39 10.77 3.91
CA TYR A 930 -15.59 10.03 4.27
C TYR A 930 -16.36 10.82 5.33
N GLY A 931 -17.59 11.20 5.01
CA GLY A 931 -18.42 12.07 5.82
C GLY A 931 -19.85 11.59 5.90
N THR A 932 -20.67 12.32 6.65
CA THR A 932 -22.09 12.02 6.83
C THR A 932 -22.90 13.29 6.98
N LEU A 933 -24.19 13.22 6.65
CA LEU A 933 -25.18 14.24 6.96
C LEU A 933 -25.73 14.10 8.40
N PHE A 934 -25.43 12.99 9.09
CA PHE A 934 -25.92 12.63 10.42
C PHE A 934 -24.79 12.19 11.35
N ASP A 935 -23.91 13.12 11.73
CA ASP A 935 -22.73 12.88 12.57
C ASP A 935 -23.07 12.81 14.06
N ILE A 936 -23.87 11.80 14.42
CA ILE A 936 -24.32 11.57 15.79
C ILE A 936 -23.93 10.15 16.20
N ARG A 937 -23.13 10.01 17.28
CA ARG A 937 -22.68 8.73 17.84
C ARG A 937 -21.97 7.83 16.80
N ARG A 938 -21.12 8.41 15.96
CA ARG A 938 -20.35 7.69 14.93
C ARG A 938 -18.96 7.33 15.47
N ALA A 939 -18.49 6.11 15.19
CA ALA A 939 -17.22 5.58 15.69
C ALA A 939 -16.17 5.48 14.57
N TYR A 940 -15.58 6.62 14.17
CA TYR A 940 -14.54 6.70 13.14
C TYR A 940 -13.25 7.39 13.59
N ASP A 941 -13.17 7.71 14.88
CA ASP A 941 -11.99 8.32 15.49
C ASP A 941 -10.71 7.53 15.20
N LEU A 942 -9.58 8.24 15.19
CA LEU A 942 -8.27 7.61 15.04
C LEU A 942 -7.93 6.86 16.34
N PRO A 943 -7.49 5.59 16.25
CA PRO A 943 -7.12 4.83 17.43
C PRO A 943 -5.88 5.45 18.10
N ASP A 944 -5.77 5.31 19.41
CA ASP A 944 -4.50 5.51 20.10
C ASP A 944 -3.54 4.38 19.72
N ILE A 945 -2.29 4.74 19.42
CA ILE A 945 -1.28 3.81 18.92
C ILE A 945 -0.22 3.61 20.00
N ASP A 946 0.09 2.36 20.30
CA ASP A 946 1.26 2.01 21.11
C ASP A 946 2.29 1.32 20.22
N LEU A 947 3.22 2.09 19.68
CA LEU A 947 4.32 1.54 18.88
C LEU A 947 5.33 0.76 19.73
N ALA A 948 5.34 0.96 21.07
CA ALA A 948 6.29 0.31 21.98
C ALA A 948 5.74 -0.96 22.65
N CYS A 949 4.53 -1.40 22.29
CA CYS A 949 3.91 -2.61 22.85
C CYS A 949 4.81 -3.85 22.67
N THR A 950 5.52 -3.92 21.54
CA THR A 950 6.60 -4.88 21.30
C THR A 950 7.94 -4.14 21.40
N LYS A 951 8.46 -3.94 22.63
CA LYS A 951 9.81 -3.39 22.79
C LYS A 951 10.79 -4.22 21.94
N PRO A 952 11.40 -3.64 20.89
CA PRO A 952 12.21 -4.40 19.96
C PRO A 952 13.44 -4.91 20.68
N VAL A 953 13.62 -6.24 20.70
CA VAL A 953 14.87 -6.84 21.17
C VAL A 953 15.80 -6.92 19.97
N ILE A 954 16.74 -5.99 19.90
CA ILE A 954 17.73 -5.95 18.82
C ILE A 954 18.58 -7.23 18.89
N PRO A 955 18.67 -8.03 17.80
CA PRO A 955 19.53 -9.19 17.76
C PRO A 955 20.99 -8.82 18.07
N ALA A 956 21.75 -9.76 18.62
CA ALA A 956 23.17 -9.53 18.91
C ALA A 956 23.94 -9.09 17.63
N PRO A 957 24.91 -8.17 17.75
CA PRO A 957 25.68 -7.71 16.61
C PRO A 957 26.43 -8.88 15.95
N PRO A 958 26.46 -8.94 14.61
CA PRO A 958 27.27 -9.92 13.88
C PRO A 958 28.73 -9.84 14.31
N GLN A 959 29.32 -11.00 14.65
CA GLN A 959 30.72 -11.06 15.07
C GLN A 959 31.65 -11.07 13.84
N PRO A 960 32.88 -10.55 13.99
CA PRO A 960 33.94 -10.74 13.00
C PRO A 960 34.11 -12.22 12.65
N VAL A 961 34.32 -12.50 11.37
CA VAL A 961 34.56 -13.86 10.85
C VAL A 961 35.92 -13.89 10.15
N SER A 962 36.54 -15.07 10.10
CA SER A 962 37.77 -15.27 9.33
C SER A 962 37.45 -15.34 7.85
N ALA A 963 38.32 -14.76 7.02
CA ALA A 963 38.24 -14.92 5.59
C ALA A 963 38.46 -16.40 5.20
N GLY A 964 39.39 -17.09 5.87
CA GLY A 964 39.76 -18.48 5.61
C GLY A 964 39.37 -19.49 6.69
N PRO A 965 39.53 -20.80 6.42
CA PRO A 965 39.36 -21.87 7.41
C PRO A 965 40.21 -21.63 8.68
N ALA A 966 39.80 -22.17 9.83
CA ALA A 966 40.47 -21.94 11.11
C ALA A 966 41.97 -22.32 11.13
N SER A 967 42.41 -23.18 10.20
CA SER A 967 43.81 -23.54 9.97
C SER A 967 44.68 -22.41 9.39
N MET A 968 44.09 -21.35 8.81
CA MET A 968 44.79 -20.17 8.25
C MET A 968 45.13 -19.07 9.26
N LEU A 969 44.76 -19.21 10.54
CA LEU A 969 44.96 -18.20 11.58
C LEU A 969 46.43 -17.77 11.82
N ASN A 970 47.41 -18.46 11.23
CA ASN A 970 48.84 -18.18 11.41
C ASN A 970 49.60 -17.73 10.14
N LEU A 971 48.96 -17.55 8.97
CA LEU A 971 49.68 -17.43 7.69
C LEU A 971 49.34 -16.24 6.76
N GLY A 972 48.48 -15.29 7.15
CA GLY A 972 48.34 -14.07 6.33
C GLY A 972 47.14 -13.15 6.57
N SER A 973 46.12 -13.54 7.33
CA SER A 973 45.05 -12.61 7.72
C SER A 973 45.45 -11.92 9.03
N TRP A 974 45.83 -10.66 8.93
CA TRP A 974 46.22 -9.78 10.02
C TRP A 974 45.06 -8.92 10.50
N LEU A 975 43.81 -9.35 10.31
CA LEU A 975 42.71 -8.86 11.14
C LEU A 975 42.96 -9.44 12.53
N PRO A 976 43.49 -8.68 13.52
CA PRO A 976 43.47 -9.18 14.87
C PRO A 976 42.00 -9.43 15.21
N PHE A 977 41.65 -10.64 15.62
CA PHE A 977 40.38 -10.91 16.28
C PHE A 977 40.41 -10.27 17.67
N ASN A 978 40.65 -8.97 17.73
CA ASN A 978 40.34 -8.15 18.90
C ASN A 978 38.83 -8.17 19.04
N GLN A 979 38.34 -8.25 20.28
CA GLN A 979 36.92 -8.13 20.57
C GLN A 979 36.39 -6.87 19.88
N SER A 980 35.37 -7.00 19.03
CA SER A 980 34.78 -5.81 18.40
C SER A 980 34.26 -4.90 19.50
N THR A 981 34.51 -3.61 19.35
CA THR A 981 34.11 -2.61 20.34
C THR A 981 32.60 -2.64 20.50
N SER A 982 32.12 -2.65 21.75
CA SER A 982 30.69 -2.68 22.00
C SER A 982 30.04 -1.37 21.56
N GLY A 983 28.73 -1.40 21.27
CA GLY A 983 27.99 -0.20 20.90
C GLY A 983 28.06 0.92 21.95
N SER A 984 28.11 0.56 23.24
CA SER A 984 28.27 1.54 24.33
C SER A 984 29.65 2.18 24.34
N GLN A 985 30.71 1.42 24.04
CA GLN A 985 32.07 1.94 23.91
C GLN A 985 32.21 2.87 22.70
N ILE A 986 31.56 2.55 21.58
CA ILE A 986 31.47 3.46 20.43
C ILE A 986 30.73 4.75 20.81
N ASP A 987 29.62 4.64 21.52
CA ASP A 987 28.86 5.80 21.97
C ASP A 987 29.67 6.69 22.93
N GLU A 988 30.49 6.12 23.82
CA GLU A 988 31.43 6.86 24.69
C GLU A 988 32.53 7.55 23.87
N LEU A 989 33.13 6.84 22.91
CA LEU A 989 34.15 7.37 22.00
C LEU A 989 33.65 8.57 21.20
N LEU A 990 32.44 8.46 20.64
CA LEU A 990 31.84 9.51 19.81
C LEU A 990 31.27 10.66 20.65
N GLY A 991 30.65 10.34 21.80
CA GLY A 991 30.04 11.33 22.70
C GLY A 991 31.05 12.17 23.48
N GLY A 992 32.29 11.69 23.61
CA GLY A 992 33.38 12.33 24.34
C GLY A 992 33.33 12.11 25.86
N PRO A 993 34.37 12.54 26.60
CA PRO A 993 34.46 12.31 28.04
C PRO A 993 33.33 12.97 28.85
N ASP A 994 32.75 14.06 28.34
CA ASP A 994 31.64 14.80 28.96
C ASP A 994 30.28 14.41 28.36
N ARG A 995 30.09 13.12 27.99
CA ARG A 995 28.79 12.61 27.52
C ARG A 995 27.79 12.56 28.68
N PRO A 996 26.72 13.38 28.66
CA PRO A 996 25.71 13.34 29.71
C PRO A 996 24.95 12.02 29.56
N ILE A 997 24.84 11.25 30.63
CA ILE A 997 23.98 10.06 30.63
C ILE A 997 22.57 10.55 30.96
N PRO A 998 21.58 10.45 30.04
CA PRO A 998 20.22 10.87 30.36
C PRO A 998 19.70 10.06 31.54
N VAL A 999 19.23 10.75 32.58
CA VAL A 999 18.48 10.11 33.66
C VAL A 999 17.16 9.63 33.04
N PRO A 1000 16.77 8.36 33.18
CA PRO A 1000 15.49 7.89 32.67
C PRO A 1000 14.38 8.80 33.19
N GLU A 1001 13.65 9.46 32.29
CA GLU A 1001 12.47 10.25 32.66
C GLU A 1001 11.47 9.30 33.33
N GLN A 1002 11.32 9.43 34.65
CA GLN A 1002 10.19 8.84 35.35
C GLN A 1002 8.94 9.57 34.87
N GLN A 1003 8.28 9.00 33.87
CA GLN A 1003 6.91 9.40 33.54
C GLN A 1003 6.09 9.41 34.83
N PRO A 1004 5.25 10.43 35.10
CA PRO A 1004 4.35 10.41 36.24
C PRO A 1004 3.37 9.24 36.03
N ARG A 1005 3.71 8.09 36.60
CA ARG A 1005 2.81 6.96 36.77
C ARG A 1005 1.76 7.39 37.79
N ASN A 1006 0.53 7.59 37.34
CA ASN A 1006 -0.59 7.32 38.22
C ASN A 1006 -0.59 5.80 38.50
N SER A 1007 -0.01 5.46 39.66
CA SER A 1007 -0.03 4.21 40.49
C SER A 1007 -0.76 2.99 39.92
N GLU A 1008 -0.23 1.76 39.97
CA GLU A 1008 0.19 1.00 41.16
C GLU A 1008 1.31 -0.02 40.86
N GLY A 1009 2.10 -0.37 41.87
CA GLY A 1009 3.43 -0.97 41.74
C GLY A 1009 3.53 -2.50 41.59
N GLY A 1010 4.61 -2.91 40.92
CA GLY A 1010 5.20 -4.26 40.96
C GLY A 1010 6.71 -4.13 40.71
N PRO A 1011 7.59 -4.92 41.37
CA PRO A 1011 9.02 -4.65 41.38
C PRO A 1011 9.74 -5.22 40.13
N ASP A 1012 10.67 -4.42 39.60
CA ASP A 1012 11.57 -4.75 38.49
C ASP A 1012 12.69 -5.72 38.91
N ILE A 1013 13.07 -6.63 38.02
CA ILE A 1013 14.31 -7.43 38.11
C ILE A 1013 15.05 -7.35 36.77
N ALA A 1014 16.15 -6.60 36.74
CA ALA A 1014 17.29 -6.90 35.86
C ALA A 1014 18.58 -6.26 36.43
N GLY A 1015 19.51 -7.10 36.88
CA GLY A 1015 20.81 -6.69 37.38
C GLY A 1015 21.84 -7.83 37.28
N SER A 1016 22.55 -7.83 36.17
CA SER A 1016 23.89 -8.36 35.84
C SER A 1016 24.57 -9.45 36.69
N VAL A 1017 25.11 -10.42 35.95
CA VAL A 1017 25.61 -11.76 36.33
C VAL A 1017 27.03 -11.75 36.93
N ALA A 1018 27.65 -10.60 37.22
CA ALA A 1018 28.99 -10.57 37.82
C ALA A 1018 29.01 -10.66 39.37
N GLY A 1019 27.85 -10.60 40.04
CA GLY A 1019 27.72 -10.83 41.49
C GLY A 1019 27.36 -12.26 41.88
N VAL A 1020 27.15 -13.16 40.91
CA VAL A 1020 26.41 -14.42 41.10
C VAL A 1020 27.21 -15.49 41.86
N THR A 1021 28.55 -15.47 41.84
CA THR A 1021 29.36 -16.46 42.57
C THR A 1021 29.63 -16.08 44.03
N ALA A 1022 29.72 -14.79 44.36
CA ALA A 1022 29.83 -14.33 45.74
C ALA A 1022 28.46 -14.19 46.44
N ALA A 1023 27.40 -13.87 45.69
CA ALA A 1023 26.03 -13.82 46.21
C ALA A 1023 25.43 -15.22 46.46
N ALA A 1024 25.86 -16.27 45.74
CA ALA A 1024 25.36 -17.65 45.92
C ALA A 1024 25.68 -18.24 47.31
N ALA A 1025 26.83 -17.92 47.90
CA ALA A 1025 27.20 -18.38 49.23
C ALA A 1025 26.44 -17.62 50.34
N ALA A 1026 26.21 -16.32 50.16
CA ALA A 1026 25.42 -15.51 51.09
C ALA A 1026 23.91 -15.78 50.99
N THR A 1027 23.41 -16.14 49.80
CA THR A 1027 22.00 -16.50 49.59
C THR A 1027 21.65 -17.88 50.16
N GLN A 1028 22.56 -18.86 50.22
CA GLN A 1028 22.28 -20.13 50.90
C GLN A 1028 22.05 -19.93 52.42
N ALA A 1029 22.85 -19.10 53.09
CA ALA A 1029 22.67 -18.79 54.50
C ALA A 1029 21.40 -17.93 54.76
N SER A 1030 21.08 -16.99 53.85
CA SER A 1030 19.86 -16.18 53.89
C SER A 1030 18.59 -16.98 53.60
N LEU A 1031 18.64 -17.94 52.67
CA LEU A 1031 17.50 -18.81 52.31
C LEU A 1031 17.18 -19.80 53.42
N TYR A 1032 18.19 -20.34 54.12
CA TYR A 1032 17.94 -21.21 55.27
C TYR A 1032 17.25 -20.43 56.40
N ASN A 1033 17.76 -19.25 56.74
CA ASN A 1033 17.15 -18.39 57.77
C ASN A 1033 15.76 -17.85 57.38
N ARG A 1034 15.53 -17.54 56.08
CA ARG A 1034 14.20 -17.14 55.58
C ARG A 1034 13.22 -18.30 55.50
N LEU A 1035 13.66 -19.52 55.19
CA LEU A 1035 12.81 -20.71 55.23
C LEU A 1035 12.39 -21.03 56.68
N THR A 1036 13.30 -20.89 57.65
CA THR A 1036 12.97 -21.07 59.07
C THR A 1036 12.03 -19.96 59.59
N SER A 1037 12.26 -18.71 59.18
CA SER A 1037 11.38 -17.57 59.46
C SER A 1037 9.98 -17.75 58.85
N ALA A 1038 9.88 -18.10 57.57
CA ALA A 1038 8.62 -18.28 56.87
C ALA A 1038 7.84 -19.53 57.36
N LEU A 1039 8.53 -20.58 57.81
CA LEU A 1039 7.90 -21.71 58.49
C LEU A 1039 7.35 -21.32 59.87
N SER A 1040 8.04 -20.44 60.61
CA SER A 1040 7.55 -19.93 61.90
C SER A 1040 6.36 -18.97 61.74
N GLU A 1041 6.37 -18.07 60.74
CA GLU A 1041 5.24 -17.19 60.42
C GLU A 1041 4.03 -17.99 59.92
N ARG A 1042 4.25 -19.01 59.08
CA ARG A 1042 3.16 -19.89 58.63
C ARG A 1042 2.58 -20.72 59.78
N GLY A 1043 3.39 -21.10 60.77
CA GLY A 1043 2.93 -21.72 62.02
C GLY A 1043 2.08 -20.78 62.87
N GLN A 1044 2.46 -19.50 62.98
CA GLN A 1044 1.67 -18.48 63.68
C GLN A 1044 0.35 -18.17 62.97
N VAL A 1045 0.35 -18.04 61.63
CA VAL A 1045 -0.87 -17.80 60.85
C VAL A 1045 -1.80 -19.01 60.89
N LEU A 1046 -1.28 -20.24 60.92
CA LEU A 1046 -2.09 -21.44 61.11
C LEU A 1046 -2.70 -21.50 62.52
N SER A 1047 -1.96 -21.09 63.55
CA SER A 1047 -2.49 -20.98 64.93
C SER A 1047 -3.56 -19.89 65.06
N GLU A 1048 -3.41 -18.73 64.40
CA GLU A 1048 -4.43 -17.68 64.35
C GLU A 1048 -5.66 -18.11 63.54
N LEU A 1049 -5.48 -18.90 62.46
CA LEU A 1049 -6.60 -19.44 61.69
C LEU A 1049 -7.38 -20.46 62.53
N GLU A 1050 -6.68 -21.30 63.29
CA GLU A 1050 -7.29 -22.28 64.21
C GLU A 1050 -8.06 -21.60 65.36
N GLU A 1051 -7.53 -20.50 65.92
CA GLU A 1051 -8.27 -19.67 66.88
C GLU A 1051 -9.51 -19.01 66.27
N ARG A 1052 -9.44 -18.54 65.01
CA ARG A 1052 -10.61 -17.98 64.29
C ARG A 1052 -11.64 -19.05 63.96
N PHE A 1053 -11.24 -20.27 63.62
CA PHE A 1053 -12.16 -21.39 63.42
C PHE A 1053 -12.84 -21.81 64.73
N ASN A 1054 -12.10 -21.86 65.85
CA ASN A 1054 -12.67 -22.12 67.17
C ASN A 1054 -13.63 -21.02 67.62
N ALA A 1055 -13.33 -19.75 67.33
CA ALA A 1055 -14.22 -18.61 67.58
C ALA A 1055 -15.49 -18.65 66.72
N LEU A 1056 -15.38 -19.06 65.45
CA LEU A 1056 -16.53 -19.25 64.56
C LEU A 1056 -17.40 -20.44 65.01
N GLU A 1057 -16.78 -21.53 65.48
CA GLU A 1057 -17.51 -22.68 66.02
C GLU A 1057 -18.26 -22.31 67.30
N GLN A 1058 -17.63 -21.59 68.24
CA GLN A 1058 -18.32 -21.08 69.43
C GLN A 1058 -19.43 -20.08 69.08
N GLY A 1059 -19.20 -19.20 68.10
CA GLY A 1059 -20.22 -18.29 67.58
C GLY A 1059 -21.43 -19.04 67.01
N SER A 1060 -21.21 -20.07 66.19
CA SER A 1060 -22.29 -20.87 65.61
C SER A 1060 -23.03 -21.70 66.65
N ARG A 1061 -22.35 -22.27 67.67
CA ARG A 1061 -23.00 -22.95 68.80
C ARG A 1061 -23.84 -21.99 69.64
N SER A 1062 -23.39 -20.74 69.83
CA SER A 1062 -24.15 -19.72 70.56
C SER A 1062 -25.42 -19.28 69.81
N MET A 1063 -25.34 -19.10 68.48
CA MET A 1063 -26.50 -18.83 67.63
C MET A 1063 -27.46 -20.01 67.60
N ALA A 1064 -26.96 -21.24 67.50
CA ALA A 1064 -27.81 -22.43 67.55
C ALA A 1064 -28.53 -22.57 68.91
N ALA A 1065 -27.86 -22.24 70.03
CA ALA A 1065 -28.48 -22.20 71.35
C ALA A 1065 -29.52 -21.07 71.47
N GLN A 1066 -29.27 -19.91 70.88
CA GLN A 1066 -30.20 -18.77 70.86
C GLN A 1066 -31.43 -19.05 70.00
N ALA A 1067 -31.25 -19.69 68.84
CA ALA A 1067 -32.33 -20.17 67.98
C ALA A 1067 -33.18 -21.23 68.71
N LYS A 1068 -32.54 -22.14 69.47
CA LYS A 1068 -33.25 -23.14 70.27
C LYS A 1068 -34.01 -22.52 71.45
N ARG A 1069 -33.48 -21.45 72.07
CA ARG A 1069 -34.20 -20.63 73.07
C ARG A 1069 -35.40 -19.90 72.48
N LEU A 1070 -35.23 -19.24 71.33
CA LEU A 1070 -36.34 -18.57 70.65
C LEU A 1070 -37.42 -19.56 70.19
N ALA A 1071 -37.02 -20.74 69.70
CA ALA A 1071 -37.95 -21.80 69.34
C ALA A 1071 -38.72 -22.36 70.56
N THR A 1072 -38.07 -22.45 71.73
CA THR A 1072 -38.71 -22.85 72.99
C THR A 1072 -39.60 -21.75 73.59
N GLU A 1073 -39.26 -20.47 73.45
CA GLU A 1073 -40.14 -19.35 73.83
C GLU A 1073 -41.37 -19.22 72.91
N GLN A 1074 -41.22 -19.50 71.62
CA GLN A 1074 -42.35 -19.53 70.67
C GLN A 1074 -43.27 -20.74 70.92
N THR A 1075 -42.74 -21.90 71.30
CA THR A 1075 -43.55 -23.06 71.69
C THR A 1075 -44.17 -22.91 73.10
N ALA A 1076 -43.53 -22.18 74.02
CA ALA A 1076 -44.12 -21.85 75.33
C ALA A 1076 -45.22 -20.78 75.25
N LYS A 1077 -45.14 -19.82 74.31
CA LYS A 1077 -46.22 -18.84 74.02
C LYS A 1077 -47.42 -19.44 73.28
N SER A 1078 -47.26 -20.62 72.67
CA SER A 1078 -48.37 -21.39 72.06
C SER A 1078 -49.20 -22.17 73.09
N TRP A 1079 -48.68 -22.39 74.31
CA TRP A 1079 -49.32 -23.25 75.32
C TRP A 1079 -50.02 -22.50 76.47
N PHE A 1080 -49.83 -21.18 76.60
CA PHE A 1080 -50.62 -20.31 77.46
C PHE A 1080 -51.42 -19.32 76.60
N GLY A 1081 -52.63 -19.71 76.24
CA GLY A 1081 -53.58 -18.84 75.54
C GLY A 1081 -54.14 -17.73 76.44
N LEU A 1082 -54.21 -16.53 75.87
CA LEU A 1082 -55.38 -15.63 75.85
C LEU A 1082 -55.09 -14.44 74.94
#